data_AF-A0A370FB65-F1
#
_entry.id   AF-A0A370FB65-F1
#
_cell.length_a   1.000
_cell.length_b   1.000
_cell.length_c   1.000
_cell.angle_alpha   90.00
_cell.angle_beta   90.00
_cell.angle_gamma   90.00
#
_symmetry.space_group_name_H-M   'P 1'
#
loop_
_entity.id
_entity.type
_entity.pdbx_description
1 polymer ?
#
loop_
_entity_poly.entity_id
_entity_poly.type
_entity_poly.pdbx_seq_one_letter_code
_entity_poly.pdbx_strand_id
1 'polypeptide(L)'
;MSLLRRLWLSVLLAMFAVLLGTWAVSIATSRLYLQQQLLAQGADAAVSLAMSISQQGEDPAMAETLVNALFDSGHFQQVRYTDVKGQVVVDRNRGAVQPGADVPAWFSRLLPLQATPGEALVSNGWQQAGRVTVIASTQYAYVALWRGTLLLGALLALTGLLWGLGITALVRWLRRPLKHMADQADAVGNGQFHTIEEPRVIELRSVARALNRMVARVHAMFTEQAAQIRRLHAEATRDPVSRLPNREFFMGALRNALDDEAEDPAGGLLLLRVGNLMALNRQIGRERADRWLAAVAKVLAGVLPVEGDRVLARLNGADFAYLWPGGSAAELAELAARAHAAVLSLQDARDGSLPTGFAPPTSGLAPLPTGFGALPSDFGALAVGEPASGAAASGWADTGARLPAAQVDVAHGHWHRGESPGDVMGRLDAALMQAEGAVRGIAEAAEPGSELPVIGESGWDALLQQALQEQRFTLVFYPVCQTDGRLIHHEAMLRMTPPPDAPEGSALLSAGQFMPAALRLGWVQECDLIATRLALDSLQRQPGPLAVNLSPRSLLEPSFLPRLDTLLRSHPAECNWLSFELSERGLEEHVDALAMLAQVLARHGCRLGVEHFGRQLALLPRLHELQLHYLKIDGSFVASVESSEGYRRLVQAMVEVARGLGVEAYAEQVSSAGQWRALAGLGIGGVTGPAVTRYLNR
;
A
#
# COMPACT_ATOMS: atom_id res chain seq x y z
N MET A 1 12.53 22.90 19.32
CA MET A 1 13.32 21.91 20.09
C MET A 1 12.37 20.85 20.64
N SER A 2 12.52 19.56 20.31
CA SER A 2 11.57 18.52 20.76
C SER A 2 11.63 18.27 22.27
N LEU A 3 10.52 17.85 22.88
CA LEU A 3 10.43 17.51 24.33
C LEU A 3 11.52 16.52 24.76
N LEU A 4 11.80 15.53 23.91
CA LEU A 4 12.83 14.53 24.14
C LEU A 4 14.25 15.13 24.22
N ARG A 5 14.55 16.21 23.46
CA ARG A 5 15.84 16.92 23.57
C ARG A 5 15.95 17.68 24.90
N ARG A 6 14.85 18.22 25.42
CA ARG A 6 14.83 18.91 26.73
C ARG A 6 15.06 17.94 27.87
N LEU A 7 14.36 16.80 27.87
CA LEU A 7 14.52 15.73 28.87
C LEU A 7 15.94 15.13 28.82
N TRP A 8 16.50 14.96 27.63
CA TRP A 8 17.89 14.53 27.45
C TRP A 8 18.89 15.50 28.08
N LEU A 9 18.78 16.80 27.78
CA LEU A 9 19.67 17.83 28.34
C LEU A 9 19.55 17.92 29.86
N SER A 10 18.34 17.83 30.42
CA SER A 10 18.14 17.90 31.87
C SER A 10 18.77 16.72 32.60
N VAL A 11 18.65 15.51 32.05
CA VAL A 11 19.23 14.30 32.63
C VAL A 11 20.76 14.35 32.58
N LEU A 12 21.33 14.81 31.46
CA LEU A 12 22.78 14.95 31.30
C LEU A 12 23.34 16.03 32.23
N LEU A 13 22.65 17.17 32.36
CA LEU A 13 23.01 18.25 33.27
C LEU A 13 22.94 17.80 34.74
N ALA A 14 21.88 17.09 35.13
CA ALA A 14 21.74 16.56 36.49
C ALA A 14 22.86 15.57 36.84
N MET A 15 23.19 14.66 35.93
CA MET A 15 24.30 13.72 36.14
C MET A 15 25.64 14.43 36.25
N PHE A 16 25.89 15.42 35.38
CA PHE A 16 27.10 16.24 35.44
C PHE A 16 27.24 16.95 36.80
N ALA A 17 26.15 17.53 37.32
CA ALA A 17 26.14 18.18 38.63
C ALA A 17 26.46 17.21 39.78
N VAL A 18 25.87 16.01 39.77
CA VAL A 18 26.14 14.97 40.78
C VAL A 18 27.60 14.52 40.75
N LEU A 19 28.14 14.25 39.56
CA LEU A 19 29.52 13.83 39.38
C LEU A 19 30.50 14.91 39.84
N LEU A 20 30.27 16.17 39.42
CA LEU A 20 31.09 17.31 39.82
C LEU A 20 31.05 17.54 41.34
N GLY A 21 29.86 17.44 41.95
CA GLY A 21 29.70 17.54 43.40
C GLY A 21 30.47 16.45 44.14
N THR A 22 30.38 15.21 43.68
CA THR A 22 31.11 14.07 44.27
C THR A 22 32.62 14.26 44.19
N TRP A 23 33.11 14.72 43.04
CA TRP A 23 34.53 15.01 42.84
C TRP A 23 35.02 16.13 43.77
N ALA A 24 34.26 17.21 43.91
CA ALA A 24 34.59 18.32 44.81
C ALA A 24 34.62 17.88 46.29
N VAL A 25 33.63 17.11 46.73
CA VAL A 25 33.58 16.54 48.10
C VAL A 25 34.77 15.62 48.33
N SER A 26 35.11 14.77 47.36
CA SER A 26 36.25 13.86 47.48
C SER A 26 37.57 14.62 47.68
N ILE A 27 37.84 15.66 46.87
CA ILE A 27 39.03 16.50 47.04
C ILE A 27 39.06 17.15 48.44
N ALA A 28 37.93 17.67 48.90
CA ALA A 28 37.83 18.29 50.23
C ALA A 28 38.10 17.28 51.36
N THR A 29 37.55 16.08 51.27
CA THR A 29 37.78 15.01 52.25
C THR A 29 39.22 14.51 52.25
N SER A 30 39.84 14.30 51.08
CA SER A 30 41.24 13.92 50.95
C SER A 30 42.18 14.98 51.51
N ARG A 31 41.87 16.26 51.30
CA ARG A 31 42.62 17.37 51.90
C ARG A 31 42.57 17.31 53.43
N LEU A 32 41.37 17.16 54.01
CA LEU A 32 41.20 17.10 55.46
C LEU A 32 41.96 15.90 56.07
N TYR A 33 41.87 14.74 55.43
CA TYR A 33 42.57 13.54 55.85
C TYR A 33 44.09 13.73 55.85
N LEU A 34 44.65 14.27 54.75
CA LEU A 34 46.09 14.53 54.65
C LEU A 34 46.56 15.57 55.67
N GLN A 35 45.75 16.59 55.98
CA GLN A 35 46.08 17.55 57.05
C GLN A 35 46.15 16.88 58.42
N GLN A 36 45.16 16.04 58.76
CA GLN A 36 45.17 15.29 60.02
C GLN A 36 46.37 14.35 60.12
N GLN A 37 46.76 13.71 59.01
CA GLN A 37 47.93 12.84 58.97
C GLN A 37 49.23 13.60 59.19
N LEU A 38 49.39 14.79 58.59
CA LEU A 38 50.56 15.65 58.81
C LEU A 38 50.68 16.10 60.28
N LEU A 39 49.54 16.40 60.93
CA LEU A 39 49.49 16.75 62.35
C LEU A 39 49.94 15.60 63.24
N ALA A 40 49.38 14.41 63.04
CA ALA A 40 49.75 13.22 63.81
C ALA A 40 51.25 12.90 63.64
N GLN A 41 51.74 12.92 62.40
CA GLN A 41 53.14 12.64 62.11
C GLN A 41 54.09 13.66 62.78
N GLY A 42 53.74 14.95 62.78
CA GLY A 42 54.53 15.98 63.47
C GLY A 42 54.52 15.81 64.99
N ALA A 43 53.35 15.53 65.58
CA ALA A 43 53.21 15.32 67.02
C ALA A 43 53.95 14.06 67.50
N ASP A 44 53.80 12.93 66.82
CA ASP A 44 54.47 11.67 67.16
C ASP A 44 55.99 11.79 67.06
N ALA A 45 56.48 12.48 66.02
CA ALA A 45 57.90 12.75 65.86
C ALA A 45 58.45 13.68 66.95
N ALA A 46 57.69 14.72 67.34
CA ALA A 46 58.07 15.60 68.43
C ALA A 46 58.15 14.84 69.76
N VAL A 47 57.17 14.00 70.08
CA VAL A 47 57.15 13.19 71.31
C VAL A 47 58.30 12.18 71.33
N SER A 48 58.52 11.46 70.23
CA SER A 48 59.62 10.48 70.12
C SER A 48 60.98 11.16 70.29
N LEU A 49 61.21 12.28 69.58
CA LEU A 49 62.45 13.05 69.68
C LEU A 49 62.64 13.63 71.10
N ALA A 50 61.58 14.16 71.71
CA ALA A 50 61.64 14.66 73.07
C ALA A 50 61.97 13.55 74.09
N MET A 51 61.41 12.35 73.92
CA MET A 51 61.76 11.19 74.76
C MET A 51 63.21 10.75 74.54
N SER A 52 63.70 10.67 73.30
CA SER A 52 65.09 10.30 73.01
C SER A 52 66.10 11.30 73.60
N ILE A 53 65.83 12.60 73.49
CA ILE A 53 66.67 13.64 74.10
C ILE A 53 66.60 13.56 75.64
N SER A 54 65.41 13.31 76.20
CA SER A 54 65.23 13.17 77.66
C SER A 54 66.01 11.98 78.26
N GLN A 55 66.16 10.88 77.51
CA GLN A 55 66.83 9.67 77.99
C GLN A 55 68.37 9.75 77.99
N GLN A 56 68.97 10.62 77.17
CA GLN A 56 70.42 10.63 76.94
C GLN A 56 71.20 11.68 77.76
N GLY A 57 70.52 12.51 78.56
CA GLY A 57 71.15 13.53 79.39
C GLY A 57 71.54 14.80 78.59
N GLU A 58 71.92 15.87 79.31
CA GLU A 58 72.11 17.25 78.80
C GLU A 58 73.33 17.46 77.86
N ASP A 59 73.61 16.53 76.93
CA ASP A 59 74.65 16.70 75.91
C ASP A 59 74.09 17.44 74.67
N PRO A 60 74.45 18.72 74.46
CA PRO A 60 73.96 19.50 73.32
C PRO A 60 74.43 18.94 71.96
N ALA A 61 75.58 18.26 71.89
CA ALA A 61 76.09 17.68 70.65
C ALA A 61 75.28 16.44 70.23
N MET A 62 74.79 15.68 71.21
CA MET A 62 73.93 14.52 70.96
C MET A 62 72.51 14.95 70.55
N ALA A 63 71.96 15.97 71.20
CA ALA A 63 70.68 16.58 70.78
C ALA A 63 70.74 17.09 69.33
N GLU A 64 71.86 17.70 68.93
CA GLU A 64 72.10 18.08 67.53
C GLU A 64 72.14 16.88 66.59
N THR A 65 72.75 15.78 66.98
CA THR A 65 72.81 14.56 66.18
C THR A 65 71.43 13.93 65.98
N LEU A 66 70.60 13.88 67.03
CA LEU A 66 69.22 13.37 66.94
C LEU A 66 68.32 14.28 66.09
N VAL A 67 68.46 15.59 66.21
CA VAL A 67 67.76 16.57 65.36
C VAL A 67 68.19 16.44 63.90
N ASN A 68 69.49 16.33 63.62
CA ASN A 68 70.00 16.11 62.26
C ASN A 68 69.49 14.79 61.68
N ALA A 69 69.55 13.68 62.43
CA ALA A 69 69.07 12.38 61.98
C ALA A 69 67.56 12.38 61.64
N LEU A 70 66.74 13.05 62.47
CA LEU A 70 65.30 13.18 62.19
C LEU A 70 65.06 14.08 60.97
N PHE A 71 65.80 15.17 60.82
CA PHE A 71 65.67 16.08 59.67
C PHE A 71 66.12 15.44 58.36
N ASP A 72 67.21 14.68 58.39
CA ASP A 72 67.79 13.97 57.23
C ASP A 72 66.89 12.83 56.73
N SER A 73 65.91 12.39 57.53
CA SER A 73 64.83 11.50 57.06
C SER A 73 64.02 12.08 55.89
N GLY A 74 64.08 13.39 55.69
CA GLY A 74 63.45 14.07 54.56
C GLY A 74 61.94 14.31 54.68
N HIS A 75 61.29 13.81 55.74
CA HIS A 75 59.84 13.91 55.95
C HIS A 75 59.40 15.20 56.65
N PHE A 76 60.32 15.99 57.20
CA PHE A 76 60.02 17.17 58.00
C PHE A 76 60.49 18.44 57.30
N GLN A 77 59.65 19.49 57.39
CA GLN A 77 60.00 20.82 56.95
C GLN A 77 60.89 21.51 57.98
N GLN A 78 60.57 21.35 59.27
CA GLN A 78 61.32 21.96 60.35
C GLN A 78 61.43 21.01 61.55
N VAL A 79 62.63 20.93 62.13
CA VAL A 79 62.89 20.29 63.42
C VAL A 79 63.70 21.27 64.25
N ARG A 80 63.13 21.74 65.36
CA ARG A 80 63.77 22.74 66.23
C ARG A 80 63.71 22.30 67.68
N TYR A 81 64.86 22.37 68.35
CA TYR A 81 65.02 22.17 69.78
C TYR A 81 65.38 23.49 70.46
N THR A 82 64.64 23.81 71.53
CA THR A 82 64.81 25.02 72.34
C THR A 82 65.04 24.65 73.80
N ASP A 83 65.98 25.34 74.44
CA ASP A 83 66.28 25.20 75.86
C ASP A 83 65.21 25.89 76.74
N VAL A 84 65.24 25.69 78.06
CA VAL A 84 64.32 26.24 79.07
C VAL A 84 64.20 27.77 79.00
N LYS A 85 65.26 28.46 78.56
CA LYS A 85 65.30 29.92 78.37
C LYS A 85 64.70 30.38 77.03
N GLY A 86 64.20 29.47 76.20
CA GLY A 86 63.70 29.75 74.86
C GLY A 86 64.79 30.01 73.83
N GLN A 87 66.06 29.78 74.16
CA GLN A 87 67.16 29.89 73.20
C GLN A 87 67.18 28.66 72.29
N VAL A 88 67.33 28.89 70.99
CA VAL A 88 67.41 27.83 69.98
C VAL A 88 68.75 27.11 70.13
N VAL A 89 68.70 25.83 70.49
CA VAL A 89 69.90 24.98 70.58
C VAL A 89 70.25 24.48 69.18
N VAL A 90 69.25 23.96 68.46
CA VAL A 90 69.39 23.51 67.06
C VAL A 90 68.08 23.78 66.32
N ASP A 91 68.19 24.36 65.14
CA ASP A 91 67.06 24.51 64.21
C ASP A 91 67.51 24.05 62.82
N ARG A 92 66.80 23.07 62.29
CA ARG A 92 66.92 22.63 60.90
C ARG A 92 65.60 22.91 60.22
N ASN A 93 65.64 23.81 59.24
CA ASN A 93 64.47 24.22 58.50
C ASN A 93 64.78 24.17 57.00
N ARG A 94 63.93 23.46 56.26
CA ARG A 94 63.87 23.51 54.81
C ARG A 94 62.90 24.64 54.47
N GLY A 95 63.44 25.79 54.05
CA GLY A 95 62.64 26.98 53.69
C GLY A 95 61.49 26.64 52.73
N ALA A 96 60.45 27.47 52.68
CA ALA A 96 59.18 27.18 52.00
C ALA A 96 59.37 26.47 50.65
N VAL A 97 59.25 25.14 50.67
CA VAL A 97 59.51 24.30 49.50
C VAL A 97 58.34 24.48 48.55
N GLN A 98 58.63 24.89 47.31
CA GLN A 98 57.61 24.86 46.26
C GLN A 98 57.07 23.43 46.17
N PRO A 99 55.74 23.23 46.04
CA PRO A 99 55.19 21.90 45.79
C PRO A 99 56.00 21.27 44.65
N GLY A 100 56.41 20.00 44.78
CA GLY A 100 57.36 19.36 43.86
C GLY A 100 56.98 19.56 42.38
N ALA A 101 57.95 19.45 41.47
CA ALA A 101 57.82 19.81 40.04
C ALA A 101 56.55 19.31 39.31
N ASP A 102 55.93 18.23 39.81
CA ASP A 102 54.71 17.62 39.26
C ASP A 102 53.38 18.31 39.66
N VAL A 103 53.38 19.28 40.60
CA VAL A 103 52.16 19.93 41.11
C VAL A 103 52.07 21.39 40.67
N PRO A 104 51.03 21.81 39.94
CA PRO A 104 50.88 23.20 39.50
C PRO A 104 50.74 24.20 40.65
N ALA A 105 51.37 25.37 40.50
CA ALA A 105 51.33 26.45 41.50
C ALA A 105 49.92 27.00 41.77
N TRP A 106 49.01 26.93 40.80
CA TRP A 106 47.62 27.36 41.01
C TRP A 106 46.86 26.42 41.95
N PHE A 107 47.18 25.12 41.94
CA PHE A 107 46.48 24.11 42.72
C PHE A 107 46.77 24.26 44.22
N SER A 108 48.04 24.49 44.56
CA SER A 108 48.47 24.75 45.94
C SER A 108 47.95 26.08 46.49
N ARG A 109 47.73 27.09 45.65
CA ARG A 109 47.07 28.36 46.03
C ARG A 109 45.59 28.18 46.32
N LEU A 110 44.91 27.36 45.52
CA LEU A 110 43.47 27.12 45.65
C LEU A 110 43.14 26.24 46.87
N LEU A 111 44.01 25.27 47.19
CA LEU A 111 43.82 24.29 48.25
C LEU A 111 45.02 24.28 49.22
N PRO A 112 45.20 25.32 50.06
CA PRO A 112 46.36 25.42 50.93
C PRO A 112 46.34 24.35 52.03
N LEU A 113 47.40 23.55 52.14
CA LEU A 113 47.62 22.62 53.25
C LEU A 113 48.33 23.34 54.40
N GLN A 114 47.75 23.26 55.59
CA GLN A 114 48.36 23.76 56.83
C GLN A 114 48.97 22.57 57.60
N ALA A 115 50.29 22.61 57.82
CA ALA A 115 50.98 21.72 58.75
C ALA A 115 51.19 22.47 60.06
N THR A 116 50.36 22.19 61.07
CA THR A 116 50.55 22.80 62.40
C THR A 116 51.77 22.14 63.07
N PRO A 117 52.59 22.90 63.79
CA PRO A 117 53.73 22.34 64.52
C PRO A 117 53.28 21.33 65.58
N GLY A 118 53.89 20.14 65.56
CA GLY A 118 53.86 19.22 66.69
C GLY A 118 54.84 19.68 67.75
N GLU A 119 54.40 19.75 69.01
CA GLU A 119 55.24 20.20 70.11
C GLU A 119 55.31 19.13 71.21
N ALA A 120 56.49 18.92 71.77
CA ALA A 120 56.69 18.07 72.93
C ALA A 120 57.74 18.67 73.87
N LEU A 121 57.56 18.43 75.17
CA LEU A 121 58.46 18.92 76.21
C LEU A 121 59.55 17.89 76.49
N VAL A 122 60.79 18.35 76.60
CA VAL A 122 61.95 17.53 77.02
C VAL A 122 62.10 17.65 78.53
N SER A 123 62.29 16.53 79.23
CA SER A 123 62.38 16.47 80.70
C SER A 123 63.69 15.81 81.13
N ASN A 124 64.37 16.37 82.14
CA ASN A 124 65.58 15.78 82.75
C ASN A 124 65.24 15.02 84.06
N GLY A 125 64.15 14.24 84.07
CA GLY A 125 63.71 13.45 85.22
C GLY A 125 62.76 14.19 86.17
N TRP A 126 63.04 15.44 86.54
CA TRP A 126 62.14 16.25 87.41
C TRP A 126 61.99 17.73 86.99
N GLN A 127 62.76 18.23 86.02
CA GLN A 127 62.62 19.59 85.50
C GLN A 127 62.49 19.61 83.97
N GLN A 128 61.72 20.58 83.45
CA GLN A 128 61.60 20.81 82.02
C GLN A 128 62.94 21.33 81.50
N ALA A 129 63.58 20.56 80.62
CA ALA A 129 64.87 20.87 80.01
C ALA A 129 64.73 21.63 78.67
N GLY A 130 63.58 21.54 78.01
CA GLY A 130 63.37 22.26 76.76
C GLY A 130 62.07 21.90 76.05
N ARG A 131 61.94 22.36 74.81
CA ARG A 131 60.83 22.01 73.90
C ARG A 131 61.36 21.65 72.52
N VAL A 132 60.82 20.57 71.97
CA VAL A 132 61.01 20.16 70.58
C VAL A 132 59.77 20.55 69.78
N THR A 133 60.00 21.17 68.64
CA THR A 133 58.96 21.55 67.67
C THR A 133 59.28 20.91 66.32
N VAL A 134 58.33 20.15 65.78
CA VAL A 134 58.48 19.40 64.52
C VAL A 134 57.33 19.75 63.59
N ILE A 135 57.66 20.15 62.36
CA ILE A 135 56.69 20.45 61.29
C ILE A 135 56.89 19.43 60.18
N ALA A 136 55.86 18.64 59.87
CA ALA A 136 55.87 17.69 58.76
C ALA A 136 55.92 18.41 57.40
N SER A 137 56.60 17.82 56.42
CA SER A 137 56.71 18.39 55.07
C SER A 137 55.39 18.25 54.29
N THR A 138 54.85 19.37 53.81
CA THR A 138 53.63 19.38 52.97
C THR A 138 53.87 18.88 51.54
N GLN A 139 55.12 18.71 51.11
CA GLN A 139 55.48 18.42 49.72
C GLN A 139 54.86 17.10 49.22
N TYR A 140 54.97 16.03 50.01
CA TYR A 140 54.39 14.72 49.67
C TYR A 140 52.86 14.78 49.64
N ALA A 141 52.24 15.48 50.60
CA ALA A 141 50.79 15.61 50.69
C ALA A 141 50.20 16.34 49.47
N TYR A 142 50.87 17.38 48.94
CA TYR A 142 50.44 18.04 47.70
C TYR A 142 50.53 17.12 46.48
N VAL A 143 51.59 16.33 46.34
CA VAL A 143 51.74 15.37 45.23
C VAL A 143 50.64 14.30 45.29
N ALA A 144 50.36 13.77 46.49
CA ALA A 144 49.30 12.78 46.70
C ALA A 144 47.92 13.37 46.36
N LEU A 145 47.61 14.57 46.85
CA LEU A 145 46.34 15.26 46.58
C LEU A 145 46.15 15.57 45.09
N TRP A 146 47.20 16.02 44.40
CA TRP A 146 47.17 16.31 42.97
C TRP A 146 46.95 15.07 42.11
N ARG A 147 47.70 13.98 42.36
CA ARG A 147 47.52 12.71 41.66
C ARG A 147 46.12 12.13 41.89
N GLY A 148 45.62 12.17 43.13
CA GLY A 148 44.26 11.75 43.45
C GLY A 148 43.20 12.57 42.71
N THR A 149 43.37 13.89 42.65
CA THR A 149 42.48 14.81 41.92
C THR A 149 42.43 14.49 40.43
N LEU A 150 43.60 14.28 39.80
CA LEU A 150 43.69 13.92 38.38
C LEU A 150 43.07 12.56 38.09
N LEU A 151 43.36 11.54 38.90
CA LEU A 151 42.82 10.19 38.72
C LEU A 151 41.29 10.18 38.81
N LEU A 152 40.72 10.82 39.83
CA LEU A 152 39.28 10.94 40.01
C LEU A 152 38.63 11.79 38.90
N GLY A 153 39.31 12.84 38.45
CA GLY A 153 38.85 13.67 37.33
C GLY A 153 38.80 12.89 36.01
N ALA A 154 39.81 12.05 35.74
CA ALA A 154 39.83 11.17 34.57
C ALA A 154 38.71 10.12 34.63
N LEU A 155 38.47 9.52 35.79
CA LEU A 155 37.38 8.57 35.99
C LEU A 155 36.00 9.22 35.78
N LEU A 156 35.82 10.46 36.27
CA LEU A 156 34.61 11.25 36.04
C LEU A 156 34.40 11.53 34.54
N ALA A 157 35.45 11.93 33.82
CA ALA A 157 35.36 12.18 32.39
C ALA A 157 34.97 10.91 31.61
N LEU A 158 35.56 9.76 31.94
CA LEU A 158 35.25 8.47 31.32
C LEU A 158 33.80 8.06 31.59
N THR A 159 33.36 8.12 32.85
CA THR A 159 31.99 7.76 33.24
C THR A 159 30.98 8.69 32.58
N GLY A 160 31.23 10.01 32.55
CA GLY A 160 30.40 10.98 31.84
C GLY A 160 30.31 10.71 30.33
N LEU A 161 31.41 10.34 29.68
CA LEU A 161 31.43 9.96 28.27
C LEU A 161 30.59 8.71 27.99
N LEU A 162 30.81 7.65 28.76
CA LEU A 162 30.05 6.39 28.63
C LEU A 162 28.56 6.62 28.85
N TRP A 163 28.20 7.44 29.83
CA TRP A 163 26.82 7.80 30.12
C TRP A 163 26.18 8.61 28.99
N GLY A 164 26.90 9.59 28.44
CA GLY A 164 26.46 10.37 27.28
C GLY A 164 26.23 9.53 26.02
N LEU A 165 27.14 8.58 25.75
CA LEU A 165 27.01 7.62 24.65
C LEU A 165 25.80 6.69 24.87
N GLY A 166 25.65 6.13 26.08
CA GLY A 166 24.55 5.24 26.44
C GLY A 166 23.18 5.90 26.29
N ILE A 167 23.03 7.14 26.78
CA ILE A 167 21.77 7.87 26.61
C ILE A 167 21.52 8.20 25.14
N THR A 168 22.53 8.59 24.38
CA THR A 168 22.36 8.88 22.94
C THR A 168 21.88 7.64 22.19
N ALA A 169 22.44 6.47 22.50
CA ALA A 169 22.01 5.19 21.96
C ALA A 169 20.55 4.88 22.36
N LEU A 170 20.20 5.04 23.65
CA LEU A 170 18.84 4.83 24.16
C LEU A 170 17.82 5.74 23.46
N VAL A 171 18.14 7.03 23.27
CA VAL A 171 17.28 7.99 22.57
C VAL A 171 17.07 7.59 21.11
N ARG A 172 18.13 7.18 20.40
CA ARG A 172 18.00 6.71 19.01
C ARG A 172 17.15 5.44 18.94
N TRP A 173 17.34 4.53 19.90
CA TRP A 173 16.56 3.30 20.02
C TRP A 173 15.07 3.55 20.26
N LEU A 174 14.71 4.55 21.07
CA LEU A 174 13.31 4.92 21.33
C LEU A 174 12.65 5.68 20.17
N ARG A 175 13.42 6.50 19.42
CA ARG A 175 12.89 7.33 18.33
C ARG A 175 12.50 6.53 17.08
N ARG A 176 13.25 5.49 16.74
CA ARG A 176 12.97 4.66 15.55
C ARG A 176 11.55 4.07 15.56
N PRO A 177 11.10 3.35 16.60
CA PRO A 177 9.76 2.78 16.63
C PRO A 177 8.66 3.86 16.67
N LEU A 178 8.89 4.98 17.38
CA LEU A 178 7.94 6.11 17.38
C LEU A 178 7.75 6.72 15.99
N LYS A 179 8.84 6.86 15.22
CA LYS A 179 8.75 7.36 13.85
C LYS A 179 7.96 6.40 12.96
N HIS A 180 8.25 5.10 13.03
CA HIS A 180 7.53 4.09 12.24
C HIS A 180 6.02 4.09 12.56
N MET A 181 5.66 4.27 13.85
CA MET A 181 4.26 4.37 14.26
C MET A 181 3.56 5.65 13.77
N ALA A 182 4.28 6.78 13.74
CA ALA A 182 3.75 8.03 13.21
C ALA A 182 3.55 7.93 11.68
N ASP A 183 4.57 7.44 10.97
CA ASP A 183 4.52 7.23 9.53
C ASP A 183 3.36 6.27 9.16
N GLN A 184 3.06 5.27 10.01
CA GLN A 184 1.92 4.39 9.80
C GLN A 184 0.57 5.00 10.14
N ALA A 185 0.47 5.85 11.17
CA ALA A 185 -0.78 6.58 11.43
C ALA A 185 -1.15 7.47 10.22
N ASP A 186 -0.14 8.09 9.59
CA ASP A 186 -0.33 8.84 8.35
C ASP A 186 -0.64 7.93 7.15
N ALA A 187 0.01 6.76 7.05
CA ALA A 187 -0.24 5.78 5.99
C ALA A 187 -1.66 5.19 6.03
N VAL A 188 -2.18 4.91 7.23
CA VAL A 188 -3.57 4.47 7.43
C VAL A 188 -4.57 5.56 7.02
N GLY A 189 -4.24 6.83 7.25
CA GLY A 189 -5.02 7.96 6.73
C GLY A 189 -5.02 8.04 5.19
N ASN A 190 -4.00 7.48 4.55
CA ASN A 190 -3.80 7.49 3.09
C ASN A 190 -4.10 6.13 2.41
N GLY A 191 -4.78 5.20 3.10
CA GLY A 191 -5.20 3.91 2.54
C GLY A 191 -4.12 2.81 2.47
N GLN A 192 -2.94 3.02 3.06
CA GLN A 192 -1.85 2.03 3.08
C GLN A 192 -1.83 1.27 4.42
N PHE A 193 -2.44 0.09 4.43
CA PHE A 193 -2.67 -0.71 5.64
C PHE A 193 -1.60 -1.80 5.83
N HIS A 194 -0.37 -1.42 6.17
CA HIS A 194 0.66 -2.39 6.56
C HIS A 194 0.55 -2.75 8.05
N THR A 195 0.99 -3.92 8.49
CA THR A 195 1.03 -4.28 9.92
C THR A 195 2.39 -3.91 10.53
N ILE A 196 2.38 -3.28 11.71
CA ILE A 196 3.64 -2.95 12.43
C ILE A 196 4.09 -4.20 13.18
N GLU A 197 5.37 -4.57 13.01
CA GLU A 197 6.02 -5.56 13.85
C GLU A 197 6.06 -5.09 15.32
N GLU A 198 5.57 -5.92 16.25
CA GLU A 198 5.39 -5.51 17.65
C GLU A 198 6.72 -5.03 18.28
N PRO A 199 6.84 -3.76 18.70
CA PRO A 199 8.04 -3.28 19.36
C PRO A 199 8.24 -3.96 20.72
N ARG A 200 9.51 -4.16 21.10
CA ARG A 200 9.87 -4.85 22.35
C ARG A 200 9.42 -4.11 23.61
N VAL A 201 9.25 -2.78 23.54
CA VAL A 201 8.82 -1.90 24.64
C VAL A 201 7.32 -2.11 24.94
N ILE A 202 6.96 -2.35 26.20
CA ILE A 202 5.60 -2.74 26.62
C ILE A 202 4.57 -1.65 26.30
N GLU A 203 4.92 -0.39 26.57
CA GLU A 203 4.07 0.77 26.34
C GLU A 203 3.75 0.94 24.85
N LEU A 204 4.77 0.81 23.99
CA LEU A 204 4.60 0.86 22.53
C LEU A 204 3.87 -0.38 22.00
N ARG A 205 4.01 -1.54 22.64
CA ARG A 205 3.28 -2.75 22.25
C ARG A 205 1.76 -2.58 22.36
N SER A 206 1.29 -1.89 23.39
CA SER A 206 -0.14 -1.61 23.57
C SER A 206 -0.72 -0.74 22.44
N VAL A 207 0.04 0.26 21.99
CA VAL A 207 -0.32 1.16 20.89
C VAL A 207 -0.24 0.43 19.55
N ALA A 208 0.84 -0.33 19.29
CA ALA A 208 0.97 -1.16 18.08
C ALA A 208 -0.19 -2.15 17.95
N ARG A 209 -0.56 -2.83 19.05
CA ARG A 209 -1.71 -3.75 19.07
C ARG A 209 -3.05 -3.05 18.88
N ALA A 210 -3.22 -1.83 19.37
CA ALA A 210 -4.43 -1.06 19.13
C ALA A 210 -4.56 -0.67 17.65
N LEU A 211 -3.49 -0.18 17.04
CA LEU A 211 -3.43 0.14 15.61
C LEU A 211 -3.62 -1.12 14.73
N ASN A 212 -2.90 -2.21 15.01
CA ASN A 212 -3.06 -3.46 14.27
C ASN A 212 -4.49 -4.03 14.39
N ARG A 213 -5.13 -3.93 15.57
CA ARG A 213 -6.55 -4.31 15.73
C ARG A 213 -7.51 -3.42 14.93
N MET A 214 -7.22 -2.12 14.86
CA MET A 214 -7.99 -1.18 14.04
C MET A 214 -7.86 -1.52 12.56
N VAL A 215 -6.63 -1.71 12.07
CA VAL A 215 -6.34 -2.12 10.68
C VAL A 215 -7.06 -3.43 10.34
N ALA A 216 -6.96 -4.45 11.20
CA ALA A 216 -7.65 -5.72 11.00
C ALA A 216 -9.18 -5.56 10.93
N ARG A 217 -9.76 -4.70 11.77
CA ARG A 217 -11.21 -4.43 11.75
C ARG A 217 -11.65 -3.71 10.47
N VAL A 218 -10.84 -2.76 9.97
CA VAL A 218 -11.10 -2.06 8.70
C VAL A 218 -11.04 -3.03 7.53
N HIS A 219 -10.02 -3.89 7.45
CA HIS A 219 -9.97 -4.94 6.43
C HIS A 219 -11.16 -5.89 6.50
N ALA A 220 -11.57 -6.32 7.70
CA ALA A 220 -12.72 -7.19 7.89
C ALA A 220 -14.01 -6.52 7.39
N MET A 221 -14.22 -5.24 7.70
CA MET A 221 -15.37 -4.46 7.23
C MET A 221 -15.41 -4.38 5.70
N PHE A 222 -14.29 -4.08 5.04
CA PHE A 222 -14.23 -4.05 3.57
C PHE A 222 -14.44 -5.43 2.94
N THR A 223 -13.90 -6.48 3.54
CA THR A 223 -14.10 -7.86 3.07
C THR A 223 -15.58 -8.25 3.14
N GLU A 224 -16.25 -7.86 4.22
CA GLU A 224 -17.69 -8.08 4.40
C GLU A 224 -18.53 -7.29 3.38
N GLN A 225 -18.23 -6.00 3.19
CA GLN A 225 -18.88 -5.18 2.16
C GLN A 225 -18.66 -5.73 0.75
N ALA A 226 -17.44 -6.18 0.44
CA ALA A 226 -17.10 -6.78 -0.83
C ALA A 226 -17.84 -8.11 -1.06
N ALA A 227 -18.02 -8.92 0.00
CA ALA A 227 -18.83 -10.14 -0.06
C ALA A 227 -20.31 -9.83 -0.30
N GLN A 228 -20.84 -8.78 0.34
CA GLN A 228 -22.22 -8.35 0.16
C GLN A 228 -22.48 -7.86 -1.28
N ILE A 229 -21.61 -7.04 -1.85
CA ILE A 229 -21.72 -6.63 -3.26
C ILE A 229 -21.67 -7.84 -4.19
N ARG A 230 -20.73 -8.78 -3.99
CA ARG A 230 -20.65 -10.00 -4.81
C ARG A 230 -21.93 -10.84 -4.73
N ARG A 231 -22.53 -10.93 -3.54
CA ARG A 231 -23.81 -11.63 -3.35
C ARG A 231 -24.94 -10.94 -4.11
N LEU A 232 -25.13 -9.63 -3.92
CA LEU A 232 -26.14 -8.85 -4.63
C LEU A 232 -25.93 -8.92 -6.14
N HIS A 233 -24.68 -8.85 -6.59
CA HIS A 233 -24.32 -8.97 -8.00
C HIS A 233 -24.73 -10.33 -8.53
N ALA A 234 -24.41 -11.44 -7.85
CA ALA A 234 -24.80 -12.77 -8.27
C ALA A 234 -26.33 -12.96 -8.30
N GLU A 235 -27.05 -12.45 -7.29
CA GLU A 235 -28.52 -12.49 -7.22
C GLU A 235 -29.16 -11.68 -8.36
N ALA A 236 -28.58 -10.53 -8.72
CA ALA A 236 -29.09 -9.65 -9.75
C ALA A 236 -28.76 -10.12 -11.17
N THR A 237 -27.58 -10.70 -11.40
CA THR A 237 -27.04 -10.91 -12.75
C THR A 237 -27.06 -12.36 -13.22
N ARG A 238 -27.19 -13.36 -12.34
CA ARG A 238 -27.07 -14.78 -12.71
C ARG A 238 -28.40 -15.52 -12.65
N ASP A 239 -28.56 -16.48 -13.56
CA ASP A 239 -29.65 -17.46 -13.51
C ASP A 239 -29.38 -18.49 -12.39
N PRO A 240 -30.39 -18.82 -11.56
CA PRO A 240 -30.20 -19.71 -10.40
C PRO A 240 -29.83 -21.15 -10.76
N VAL A 241 -30.15 -21.62 -11.96
CA VAL A 241 -29.94 -23.01 -12.40
C VAL A 241 -28.66 -23.15 -13.22
N SER A 242 -28.52 -22.37 -14.30
CA SER A 242 -27.34 -22.44 -15.17
C SER A 242 -26.12 -21.74 -14.61
N ARG A 243 -26.31 -20.81 -13.65
CA ARG A 243 -25.29 -19.87 -13.14
C ARG A 243 -24.72 -18.92 -14.20
N LEU A 244 -25.17 -19.01 -15.46
CA LEU A 244 -24.83 -18.05 -16.49
C LEU A 244 -25.50 -16.70 -16.19
N PRO A 245 -25.00 -15.60 -16.76
CA PRO A 245 -25.74 -14.36 -16.90
C PRO A 245 -27.21 -14.59 -17.27
N ASN A 246 -28.11 -13.85 -16.62
CA ASN A 246 -29.54 -13.91 -16.89
C ASN A 246 -29.94 -12.99 -18.06
N ARG A 247 -31.22 -13.05 -18.44
CA ARG A 247 -31.78 -12.17 -19.50
C ARG A 247 -31.52 -10.70 -19.25
N GLU A 248 -31.68 -10.25 -18.01
CA GLU A 248 -31.56 -8.84 -17.69
C GLU A 248 -30.14 -8.33 -17.92
N PHE A 249 -29.14 -9.09 -17.46
CA PHE A 249 -27.73 -8.80 -17.69
C PHE A 249 -27.39 -8.82 -19.18
N PHE A 250 -27.86 -9.84 -19.91
CA PHE A 250 -27.63 -9.94 -21.35
C PHE A 250 -28.22 -8.75 -22.11
N MET A 251 -29.46 -8.37 -21.82
CA MET A 251 -30.09 -7.23 -22.48
C MET A 251 -29.43 -5.90 -22.12
N GLY A 252 -28.92 -5.76 -20.88
CA GLY A 252 -28.11 -4.61 -20.47
C GLY A 252 -26.78 -4.55 -21.24
N ALA A 253 -26.08 -5.68 -21.35
CA ALA A 253 -24.84 -5.79 -22.11
C ALA A 253 -25.05 -5.53 -23.62
N LEU A 254 -26.14 -6.03 -24.21
CA LEU A 254 -26.50 -5.78 -25.60
C LEU A 254 -26.81 -4.30 -25.85
N ARG A 255 -27.57 -3.65 -24.97
CA ARG A 255 -27.83 -2.19 -25.06
C ARG A 255 -26.55 -1.40 -25.00
N ASN A 256 -25.69 -1.72 -24.03
CA ASN A 256 -24.39 -1.10 -23.89
C ASN A 256 -23.57 -1.23 -25.19
N ALA A 257 -23.44 -2.44 -25.74
CA ALA A 257 -22.73 -2.68 -27.00
C ALA A 257 -23.32 -1.91 -28.21
N LEU A 258 -24.63 -1.67 -28.22
CA LEU A 258 -25.32 -0.93 -29.28
C LEU A 258 -25.23 0.59 -29.15
N ASP A 259 -25.03 1.12 -27.94
CA ASP A 259 -25.07 2.55 -27.64
C ASP A 259 -23.68 3.16 -27.36
N ASP A 260 -22.72 2.40 -26.84
CA ASP A 260 -21.41 2.91 -26.42
C ASP A 260 -20.44 3.09 -27.60
N GLU A 261 -19.84 4.28 -27.69
CA GLU A 261 -18.88 4.62 -28.73
C GLU A 261 -17.48 3.99 -28.53
N ALA A 262 -17.17 3.59 -27.29
CA ALA A 262 -15.94 2.93 -26.90
C ALA A 262 -15.93 1.43 -27.22
N GLU A 263 -17.12 0.80 -27.32
CA GLU A 263 -17.29 -0.63 -27.64
C GLU A 263 -17.17 -0.90 -29.15
N ASP A 264 -17.04 -2.16 -29.58
CA ASP A 264 -16.99 -2.51 -31.02
C ASP A 264 -18.22 -1.97 -31.78
N PRO A 265 -18.06 -1.42 -33.00
CA PRO A 265 -19.16 -0.84 -33.79
C PRO A 265 -20.15 -1.87 -34.33
N ALA A 266 -19.76 -3.14 -34.32
CA ALA A 266 -20.55 -4.27 -34.79
C ALA A 266 -20.07 -5.55 -34.11
N GLY A 267 -20.89 -6.59 -34.13
CA GLY A 267 -20.51 -7.87 -33.59
C GLY A 267 -21.47 -8.99 -33.96
N GLY A 268 -21.12 -10.18 -33.49
CA GLY A 268 -21.92 -11.38 -33.63
C GLY A 268 -22.90 -11.55 -32.47
N LEU A 269 -24.04 -12.15 -32.78
CA LEU A 269 -25.04 -12.58 -31.81
C LEU A 269 -25.52 -13.98 -32.19
N LEU A 270 -25.63 -14.85 -31.20
CA LEU A 270 -26.11 -16.22 -31.37
C LEU A 270 -27.22 -16.48 -30.36
N LEU A 271 -28.27 -17.14 -30.80
CA LEU A 271 -29.39 -17.60 -29.97
C LEU A 271 -29.55 -19.10 -30.18
N LEU A 272 -29.50 -19.87 -29.10
CA LEU A 272 -29.71 -21.32 -29.10
C LEU A 272 -30.94 -21.63 -28.26
N ARG A 273 -31.88 -22.37 -28.83
CA ARG A 273 -33.07 -22.86 -28.15
C ARG A 273 -33.05 -24.37 -28.07
N VAL A 274 -33.38 -24.87 -26.89
CA VAL A 274 -33.75 -26.28 -26.74
C VAL A 274 -35.27 -26.38 -26.73
N GLY A 275 -35.81 -27.11 -27.69
CA GLY A 275 -37.23 -27.35 -27.84
C GLY A 275 -37.86 -28.11 -26.65
N ASN A 276 -39.14 -27.85 -26.43
CA ASN A 276 -40.03 -28.64 -25.58
C ASN A 276 -39.60 -28.85 -24.11
N LEU A 277 -39.00 -27.84 -23.46
CA LEU A 277 -38.66 -27.88 -22.02
C LEU A 277 -39.86 -28.26 -21.13
N MET A 278 -41.09 -27.87 -21.49
CA MET A 278 -42.29 -28.29 -20.76
C MET A 278 -42.53 -29.81 -20.82
N ALA A 279 -42.31 -30.45 -21.97
CA ALA A 279 -42.45 -31.89 -22.11
C ALA A 279 -41.34 -32.61 -21.33
N LEU A 280 -40.10 -32.08 -21.40
CA LEU A 280 -38.97 -32.56 -20.62
C LEU A 280 -39.27 -32.52 -19.12
N ASN A 281 -39.77 -31.39 -18.61
CA ASN A 281 -40.18 -31.24 -17.21
C ASN A 281 -41.25 -32.26 -16.77
N ARG A 282 -42.20 -32.60 -17.65
CA ARG A 282 -43.23 -33.62 -17.35
C ARG A 282 -42.69 -35.04 -17.35
N GLN A 283 -41.71 -35.35 -18.19
CA GLN A 283 -41.16 -36.70 -18.34
C GLN A 283 -40.12 -37.04 -17.28
N ILE A 284 -39.16 -36.14 -17.02
CA ILE A 284 -38.03 -36.40 -16.13
C ILE A 284 -38.11 -35.66 -14.80
N GLY A 285 -39.09 -34.77 -14.63
CA GLY A 285 -39.24 -33.93 -13.45
C GLY A 285 -38.32 -32.70 -13.48
N ARG A 286 -38.76 -31.65 -12.78
CA ARG A 286 -38.11 -30.33 -12.82
C ARG A 286 -36.65 -30.35 -12.37
N GLU A 287 -36.32 -31.05 -11.29
CA GLU A 287 -34.94 -31.10 -10.79
C GLU A 287 -33.96 -31.73 -11.78
N ARG A 288 -34.39 -32.77 -12.53
CA ARG A 288 -33.56 -33.41 -13.55
C ARG A 288 -33.42 -32.52 -14.78
N ALA A 289 -34.49 -31.84 -15.18
CA ALA A 289 -34.45 -30.87 -16.28
C ALA A 289 -33.54 -29.67 -15.93
N ASP A 290 -33.56 -29.19 -14.69
CA ASP A 290 -32.68 -28.12 -14.22
C ASP A 290 -31.20 -28.57 -14.23
N ARG A 291 -30.90 -29.81 -13.79
CA ARG A 291 -29.56 -30.39 -13.92
C ARG A 291 -29.11 -30.52 -15.38
N TRP A 292 -30.03 -30.88 -16.26
CA TRP A 292 -29.76 -30.97 -17.69
C TRP A 292 -29.46 -29.60 -18.31
N LEU A 293 -30.26 -28.58 -17.97
CA LEU A 293 -30.01 -27.19 -18.38
C LEU A 293 -28.66 -26.66 -17.86
N ALA A 294 -28.26 -27.05 -16.65
CA ALA A 294 -26.93 -26.74 -16.11
C ALA A 294 -25.80 -27.46 -16.90
N ALA A 295 -26.04 -28.69 -17.35
CA ALA A 295 -25.09 -29.40 -18.21
C ALA A 295 -24.95 -28.76 -19.60
N VAL A 296 -26.06 -28.35 -20.21
CA VAL A 296 -26.08 -27.58 -21.47
C VAL A 296 -25.27 -26.29 -21.31
N ALA A 297 -25.54 -25.53 -20.25
CA ALA A 297 -24.79 -24.31 -19.94
C ALA A 297 -23.27 -24.56 -19.83
N LYS A 298 -22.87 -25.65 -19.16
CA LYS A 298 -21.47 -26.04 -19.00
C LYS A 298 -20.82 -26.40 -20.33
N VAL A 299 -21.52 -27.11 -21.21
CA VAL A 299 -21.01 -27.46 -22.54
C VAL A 299 -20.89 -26.23 -23.42
N LEU A 300 -21.89 -25.34 -23.41
CA LEU A 300 -21.83 -24.09 -24.16
C LEU A 300 -20.66 -23.21 -23.70
N ALA A 301 -20.43 -23.10 -22.39
CA ALA A 301 -19.29 -22.36 -21.85
C ALA A 301 -17.91 -22.96 -22.23
N GLY A 302 -17.85 -24.25 -22.58
CA GLY A 302 -16.62 -24.89 -23.08
C GLY A 302 -16.38 -24.70 -24.58
N VAL A 303 -17.41 -24.31 -25.33
CA VAL A 303 -17.35 -24.12 -26.79
C VAL A 303 -17.29 -22.64 -27.17
N LEU A 304 -18.09 -21.83 -26.49
CA LEU A 304 -18.22 -20.40 -26.71
C LEU A 304 -17.25 -19.68 -25.76
N PRO A 305 -16.23 -18.98 -26.28
CA PRO A 305 -15.27 -18.27 -25.44
C PRO A 305 -15.96 -17.12 -24.71
N VAL A 306 -15.71 -16.96 -23.41
CA VAL A 306 -16.35 -15.95 -22.56
C VAL A 306 -15.36 -14.90 -22.03
N GLU A 307 -14.19 -14.79 -22.65
CA GLU A 307 -13.18 -13.79 -22.31
C GLU A 307 -13.55 -12.40 -22.83
N GLY A 308 -13.11 -11.36 -22.10
CA GLY A 308 -13.36 -9.96 -22.47
C GLY A 308 -14.85 -9.61 -22.40
N ASP A 309 -15.38 -9.05 -23.49
CA ASP A 309 -16.76 -8.54 -23.56
C ASP A 309 -17.77 -9.51 -24.16
N ARG A 310 -17.37 -10.77 -24.29
CA ARG A 310 -18.22 -11.85 -24.76
C ARG A 310 -19.13 -12.29 -23.62
N VAL A 311 -20.44 -12.33 -23.87
CA VAL A 311 -21.43 -12.69 -22.85
C VAL A 311 -22.24 -13.90 -23.30
N LEU A 312 -22.05 -15.03 -22.61
CA LEU A 312 -22.93 -16.20 -22.70
C LEU A 312 -23.98 -16.13 -21.60
N ALA A 313 -25.25 -16.09 -21.96
CA ALA A 313 -26.38 -15.93 -21.04
C ALA A 313 -27.45 -17.00 -21.24
N ARG A 314 -28.28 -17.20 -20.21
CA ARG A 314 -29.56 -17.90 -20.32
C ARG A 314 -30.68 -16.87 -20.21
N LEU A 315 -31.49 -16.75 -21.25
CA LEU A 315 -32.54 -15.74 -21.32
C LEU A 315 -33.79 -16.22 -20.56
N ASN A 316 -34.36 -17.33 -20.98
CA ASN A 316 -35.64 -17.81 -20.46
C ASN A 316 -35.80 -19.29 -20.79
N GLY A 317 -36.30 -20.09 -19.86
CA GLY A 317 -36.59 -21.50 -20.14
C GLY A 317 -35.35 -22.23 -20.65
N ALA A 318 -35.33 -22.61 -21.92
CA ALA A 318 -34.19 -23.28 -22.53
C ALA A 318 -33.54 -22.49 -23.67
N ASP A 319 -33.66 -21.15 -23.61
CA ASP A 319 -33.05 -20.22 -24.55
C ASP A 319 -31.73 -19.69 -23.96
N PHE A 320 -30.65 -19.87 -24.71
CA PHE A 320 -29.30 -19.40 -24.42
C PHE A 320 -28.89 -18.40 -25.49
N ALA A 321 -28.23 -17.32 -25.09
CA ALA A 321 -27.78 -16.30 -26.02
C ALA A 321 -26.31 -15.99 -25.80
N TYR A 322 -25.63 -15.65 -26.88
CA TYR A 322 -24.21 -15.34 -26.88
C TYR A 322 -23.97 -14.05 -27.65
N LEU A 323 -23.43 -13.05 -26.97
CA LEU A 323 -23.03 -11.75 -27.52
C LEU A 323 -21.52 -11.75 -27.72
N TRP A 324 -21.08 -11.43 -28.93
CA TRP A 324 -19.67 -11.32 -29.28
C TRP A 324 -19.37 -10.00 -29.99
N PRO A 325 -18.95 -8.96 -29.24
CA PRO A 325 -18.46 -7.71 -29.82
C PRO A 325 -17.23 -7.95 -30.72
N GLY A 326 -17.24 -7.34 -31.91
CA GLY A 326 -16.17 -7.49 -32.91
C GLY A 326 -16.09 -8.86 -33.59
N GLY A 327 -17.05 -9.76 -33.36
CA GLY A 327 -17.07 -11.11 -33.96
C GLY A 327 -17.37 -11.11 -35.46
N SER A 328 -16.59 -11.87 -36.24
CA SER A 328 -16.80 -12.00 -37.69
C SER A 328 -17.92 -13.00 -38.04
N ALA A 329 -18.54 -12.83 -39.21
CA ALA A 329 -19.63 -13.71 -39.67
C ALA A 329 -19.22 -15.18 -39.83
N ALA A 330 -18.06 -15.40 -40.45
CA ALA A 330 -17.55 -16.74 -40.71
C ALA A 330 -17.24 -17.49 -39.40
N GLU A 331 -16.57 -16.83 -38.45
CA GLU A 331 -16.25 -17.43 -37.16
C GLU A 331 -17.51 -17.67 -36.31
N LEU A 332 -18.49 -16.76 -36.37
CA LEU A 332 -19.75 -16.92 -35.65
C LEU A 332 -20.55 -18.13 -36.16
N ALA A 333 -20.58 -18.34 -37.48
CA ALA A 333 -21.23 -19.52 -38.07
C ALA A 333 -20.52 -20.83 -37.66
N GLU A 334 -19.18 -20.83 -37.58
CA GLU A 334 -18.42 -21.98 -37.09
C GLU A 334 -18.71 -22.26 -35.60
N LEU A 335 -18.75 -21.21 -34.77
CA LEU A 335 -19.12 -21.33 -33.35
C LEU A 335 -20.57 -21.82 -33.18
N ALA A 336 -21.51 -21.36 -34.02
CA ALA A 336 -22.89 -21.83 -34.01
C ALA A 336 -22.97 -23.33 -34.31
N ALA A 337 -22.25 -23.81 -35.32
CA ALA A 337 -22.18 -25.23 -35.65
C ALA A 337 -21.55 -26.07 -34.52
N ARG A 338 -20.48 -25.57 -33.91
CA ARG A 338 -19.84 -26.24 -32.76
C ARG A 338 -20.76 -26.28 -31.53
N ALA A 339 -21.43 -25.18 -31.22
CA ALA A 339 -22.36 -25.10 -30.09
C ALA A 339 -23.54 -26.07 -30.27
N HIS A 340 -24.14 -26.09 -31.47
CA HIS A 340 -25.20 -27.03 -31.83
C HIS A 340 -24.74 -28.50 -31.66
N ALA A 341 -23.60 -28.87 -32.26
CA ALA A 341 -23.07 -30.22 -32.17
C ALA A 341 -22.74 -30.65 -30.73
N ALA A 342 -22.21 -29.73 -29.92
CA ALA A 342 -21.85 -30.00 -28.54
C ALA A 342 -23.10 -30.27 -27.67
N VAL A 343 -24.17 -29.50 -27.84
CA VAL A 343 -25.44 -29.74 -27.12
C VAL A 343 -26.09 -31.04 -27.57
N LEU A 344 -26.04 -31.38 -28.86
CA LEU A 344 -26.52 -32.68 -29.34
C LEU A 344 -25.73 -33.85 -28.74
N SER A 345 -24.41 -33.73 -28.60
CA SER A 345 -23.59 -34.80 -28.02
C SER A 345 -23.95 -35.13 -26.56
N LEU A 346 -24.53 -34.17 -25.82
CA LEU A 346 -25.05 -34.41 -24.47
C LEU A 346 -26.28 -35.31 -24.47
N GLN A 347 -27.06 -35.35 -25.55
CA GLN A 347 -28.25 -36.19 -25.66
C GLN A 347 -27.90 -37.65 -25.96
N ASP A 348 -26.80 -37.88 -26.68
CA ASP A 348 -26.31 -39.21 -27.04
C ASP A 348 -25.50 -39.89 -25.91
N ALA A 349 -25.08 -39.12 -24.89
CA ALA A 349 -24.35 -39.62 -23.74
C ALA A 349 -25.23 -40.55 -22.88
N ARG A 350 -24.90 -41.85 -22.88
CA ARG A 350 -25.72 -42.92 -22.28
C ARG A 350 -25.80 -42.91 -20.74
N ASP A 351 -24.88 -42.23 -20.05
CA ASP A 351 -24.76 -42.26 -18.57
C ASP A 351 -24.53 -40.88 -17.92
N GLY A 352 -24.74 -39.77 -18.63
CA GLY A 352 -24.48 -38.43 -18.08
C GLY A 352 -23.02 -38.14 -17.71
N SER A 353 -22.09 -39.05 -18.03
CA SER A 353 -20.66 -38.76 -18.05
C SER A 353 -20.38 -37.84 -19.24
N LEU A 354 -19.81 -36.67 -18.94
CA LEU A 354 -19.27 -35.78 -19.97
C LEU A 354 -18.31 -36.59 -20.87
N PRO A 355 -18.35 -36.42 -22.21
CA PRO A 355 -17.43 -37.13 -23.10
C PRO A 355 -15.99 -36.89 -22.63
N THR A 356 -15.24 -37.95 -22.38
CA THR A 356 -13.87 -37.95 -21.81
C THR A 356 -12.79 -37.43 -22.77
N GLY A 357 -13.16 -36.55 -23.72
CA GLY A 357 -12.26 -35.99 -24.74
C GLY A 357 -12.11 -34.47 -24.72
N PHE A 358 -12.81 -33.74 -23.84
CA PHE A 358 -12.63 -32.30 -23.69
C PHE A 358 -11.83 -32.01 -22.42
N ALA A 359 -10.51 -31.84 -22.59
CA ALA A 359 -9.71 -31.18 -21.57
C ALA A 359 -10.29 -29.76 -21.36
N PRO A 360 -10.49 -29.30 -20.12
CA PRO A 360 -10.80 -27.90 -19.89
C PRO A 360 -9.66 -27.06 -20.49
N PRO A 361 -9.91 -25.86 -21.05
CA PRO A 361 -8.85 -24.87 -21.09
C PRO A 361 -8.39 -24.73 -19.64
N THR A 362 -7.14 -25.08 -19.37
CA THR A 362 -6.50 -24.73 -18.11
C THR A 362 -6.69 -23.25 -17.95
N SER A 363 -7.51 -22.86 -16.97
CA SER A 363 -7.53 -21.50 -16.45
C SER A 363 -6.08 -21.10 -16.26
N GLY A 364 -5.64 -20.12 -17.05
CA GLY A 364 -4.37 -19.44 -16.86
C GLY A 364 -4.39 -18.59 -15.61
N LEU A 365 -4.76 -19.16 -14.46
CA LEU A 365 -4.34 -18.64 -13.17
C LEU A 365 -2.94 -19.18 -12.96
N ALA A 366 -1.94 -18.37 -13.33
CA ALA A 366 -0.59 -18.59 -12.87
C ALA A 366 -0.62 -18.75 -11.33
N PRO A 367 0.01 -19.79 -10.76
CA PRO A 367 0.20 -19.84 -9.32
C PRO A 367 0.96 -18.57 -8.91
N LEU A 368 0.43 -17.85 -7.93
CA LEU A 368 1.10 -16.72 -7.30
C LEU A 368 2.56 -17.11 -7.00
N PRO A 369 3.57 -16.29 -7.35
CA PRO A 369 4.94 -16.59 -7.00
C PRO A 369 5.05 -16.71 -5.49
N THR A 370 5.41 -17.91 -5.02
CA THR A 370 5.75 -18.19 -3.62
C THR A 370 7.05 -17.46 -3.30
N GLY A 371 6.91 -16.22 -2.83
CA GLY A 371 8.04 -15.32 -2.59
C GLY A 371 7.76 -14.25 -1.54
N PHE A 372 6.92 -14.53 -0.53
CA PHE A 372 6.83 -13.71 0.67
C PHE A 372 6.76 -14.59 1.91
N GLY A 373 7.56 -14.22 2.91
CA GLY A 373 7.79 -14.98 4.13
C GLY A 373 6.50 -15.27 4.91
N ALA A 374 6.51 -16.44 5.56
CA ALA A 374 5.43 -17.01 6.33
C ALA A 374 4.64 -15.98 7.17
N LEU A 375 3.34 -15.88 6.90
CA LEU A 375 2.37 -15.30 7.82
C LEU A 375 2.00 -16.34 8.91
N PRO A 376 1.66 -15.92 10.14
CA PRO A 376 1.39 -16.81 11.26
C PRO A 376 0.14 -17.67 11.05
N SER A 377 0.18 -18.90 11.57
CA SER A 377 -0.75 -20.02 11.39
C SER A 377 -2.18 -19.85 11.95
N ASP A 378 -2.59 -18.66 12.34
CA ASP A 378 -3.82 -18.45 13.15
C ASP A 378 -4.94 -17.69 12.41
N PHE A 379 -4.83 -17.52 11.09
CA PHE A 379 -5.94 -17.00 10.26
C PHE A 379 -6.60 -18.13 9.50
N GLY A 380 -7.78 -18.52 10.01
CA GLY A 380 -8.63 -19.54 9.40
C GLY A 380 -8.96 -19.19 7.95
N ALA A 381 -8.69 -20.16 7.08
CA ALA A 381 -9.15 -20.20 5.70
C ALA A 381 -10.69 -20.07 5.67
N LEU A 382 -11.18 -18.86 5.40
CA LEU A 382 -12.48 -18.69 4.75
C LEU A 382 -12.28 -19.05 3.29
N ALA A 383 -12.22 -20.35 3.05
CA ALA A 383 -12.32 -20.95 1.74
C ALA A 383 -13.56 -20.35 1.06
N VAL A 384 -13.34 -19.78 -0.12
CA VAL A 384 -14.34 -19.79 -1.19
C VAL A 384 -14.96 -21.17 -1.16
N GLY A 385 -16.26 -21.25 -0.85
CA GLY A 385 -16.93 -22.54 -0.66
C GLY A 385 -16.56 -23.47 -1.82
N GLU A 386 -15.75 -24.48 -1.51
CA GLU A 386 -15.60 -25.63 -2.38
C GLU A 386 -17.03 -26.09 -2.70
N PRO A 387 -17.38 -26.34 -3.97
CA PRO A 387 -18.60 -27.07 -4.24
C PRO A 387 -18.42 -28.40 -3.51
N ALA A 388 -19.29 -28.69 -2.54
CA ALA A 388 -19.26 -29.87 -1.69
C ALA A 388 -18.63 -31.07 -2.42
N SER A 389 -17.32 -31.25 -2.23
CA SER A 389 -16.55 -32.30 -2.85
C SER A 389 -16.87 -33.56 -2.05
N GLY A 390 -17.95 -34.22 -2.43
CA GLY A 390 -18.42 -35.40 -1.72
C GLY A 390 -19.82 -35.90 -2.08
N ALA A 391 -20.65 -35.17 -2.84
CA ALA A 391 -22.03 -35.59 -3.07
C ALA A 391 -22.57 -35.45 -4.50
N ALA A 392 -21.75 -35.10 -5.50
CA ALA A 392 -22.22 -34.89 -6.89
C ALA A 392 -21.81 -35.97 -7.91
N ALA A 393 -21.08 -37.01 -7.48
CA ALA A 393 -20.65 -38.10 -8.38
C ALA A 393 -21.49 -39.38 -8.28
N SER A 394 -22.48 -39.46 -7.38
CA SER A 394 -23.20 -40.72 -7.07
C SER A 394 -24.71 -40.71 -7.40
N GLY A 395 -25.23 -39.66 -8.05
CA GLY A 395 -26.69 -39.54 -8.30
C GLY A 395 -27.21 -40.04 -9.66
N TRP A 396 -26.34 -40.35 -10.62
CA TRP A 396 -26.74 -40.71 -11.99
C TRP A 396 -26.76 -42.21 -12.24
N ALA A 397 -26.11 -43.00 -11.40
CA ALA A 397 -25.92 -44.44 -11.60
C ALA A 397 -27.19 -45.29 -11.45
N ASP A 398 -28.32 -44.73 -11.01
CA ASP A 398 -29.43 -45.55 -10.49
C ASP A 398 -30.69 -45.60 -11.38
N THR A 399 -30.70 -45.12 -12.63
CA THR A 399 -31.93 -45.24 -13.46
C THR A 399 -31.81 -45.59 -14.94
N GLY A 400 -30.63 -45.58 -15.58
CA GLY A 400 -30.48 -46.05 -16.98
C GLY A 400 -31.43 -45.40 -18.01
N ALA A 401 -32.03 -44.25 -17.69
CA ALA A 401 -33.05 -43.61 -18.50
C ALA A 401 -32.39 -42.67 -19.52
N ARG A 402 -32.62 -42.92 -20.82
CA ARG A 402 -32.19 -42.01 -21.90
C ARG A 402 -32.82 -40.63 -21.69
N LEU A 403 -32.02 -39.58 -21.82
CA LEU A 403 -32.53 -38.22 -21.97
C LEU A 403 -33.39 -38.19 -23.26
N PRO A 404 -34.59 -37.58 -23.25
CA PRO A 404 -35.39 -37.44 -24.45
C PRO A 404 -34.60 -36.68 -25.52
N ALA A 405 -34.68 -37.11 -26.78
CA ALA A 405 -34.14 -36.34 -27.91
C ALA A 405 -34.84 -34.98 -27.92
N ALA A 406 -34.11 -33.93 -27.55
CA ALA A 406 -34.63 -32.58 -27.54
C ALA A 406 -34.17 -31.91 -28.84
N GLN A 407 -35.09 -31.25 -29.54
CA GLN A 407 -34.72 -30.44 -30.68
C GLN A 407 -33.81 -29.31 -30.20
N VAL A 408 -32.70 -29.07 -30.88
CA VAL A 408 -31.78 -27.97 -30.60
C VAL A 408 -31.72 -27.14 -31.86
N ASP A 409 -32.09 -25.87 -31.74
CA ASP A 409 -32.12 -24.94 -32.85
C ASP A 409 -31.19 -23.77 -32.53
N VAL A 410 -30.38 -23.36 -33.49
CA VAL A 410 -29.41 -22.27 -33.34
C VAL A 410 -29.64 -21.24 -34.44
N ALA A 411 -29.79 -19.99 -34.03
CA ALA A 411 -29.76 -18.83 -34.88
C ALA A 411 -28.47 -18.04 -34.62
N HIS A 412 -27.86 -17.51 -35.67
CA HIS A 412 -26.78 -16.54 -35.53
C HIS A 412 -26.98 -15.36 -36.48
N GLY A 413 -26.39 -14.22 -36.17
CA GLY A 413 -26.46 -13.02 -37.00
C GLY A 413 -25.63 -11.87 -36.42
N HIS A 414 -25.76 -10.70 -37.05
CA HIS A 414 -24.96 -9.53 -36.71
C HIS A 414 -25.81 -8.38 -36.20
N TRP A 415 -25.15 -7.55 -35.40
CA TRP A 415 -25.66 -6.28 -34.95
C TRP A 415 -24.66 -5.18 -35.27
N HIS A 416 -25.19 -3.98 -35.46
CA HIS A 416 -24.44 -2.74 -35.64
C HIS A 416 -24.84 -1.72 -34.58
N ARG A 417 -23.90 -0.85 -34.23
CA ARG A 417 -24.14 0.27 -33.32
C ARG A 417 -25.30 1.14 -33.84
N GLY A 418 -26.14 1.61 -32.92
CA GLY A 418 -27.31 2.44 -33.21
C GLY A 418 -28.56 1.67 -33.58
N GLU A 419 -28.49 0.33 -33.71
CA GLU A 419 -29.69 -0.49 -33.84
C GLU A 419 -30.45 -0.61 -32.51
N SER A 420 -31.77 -0.79 -32.59
CA SER A 420 -32.57 -1.10 -31.41
C SER A 420 -32.33 -2.55 -30.97
N PRO A 421 -32.13 -2.84 -29.66
CA PRO A 421 -32.03 -4.21 -29.16
C PRO A 421 -33.22 -5.09 -29.55
N GLY A 422 -34.41 -4.50 -29.69
CA GLY A 422 -35.62 -5.22 -30.10
C GLY A 422 -35.57 -5.69 -31.55
N ASP A 423 -34.99 -4.90 -32.44
CA ASP A 423 -34.88 -5.23 -33.86
C ASP A 423 -33.86 -6.35 -34.07
N VAL A 424 -32.69 -6.23 -33.41
CA VAL A 424 -31.63 -7.25 -33.44
C VAL A 424 -32.15 -8.60 -32.92
N MET A 425 -32.80 -8.60 -31.75
CA MET A 425 -33.38 -9.82 -31.18
C MET A 425 -34.52 -10.38 -32.04
N GLY A 426 -35.36 -9.52 -32.63
CA GLY A 426 -36.44 -9.92 -33.53
C GLY A 426 -35.93 -10.63 -34.78
N ARG A 427 -34.80 -10.19 -35.35
CA ARG A 427 -34.15 -10.88 -36.48
C ARG A 427 -33.65 -12.27 -36.09
N LEU A 428 -33.02 -12.41 -34.92
CA LEU A 428 -32.57 -13.71 -34.42
C LEU A 428 -33.74 -14.65 -34.12
N ASP A 429 -34.84 -14.16 -33.54
CA ASP A 429 -36.03 -14.98 -33.32
C ASP A 429 -36.62 -15.47 -34.65
N ALA A 430 -36.65 -14.62 -35.68
CA ALA A 430 -37.10 -15.01 -37.02
C ALA A 430 -36.19 -16.08 -37.65
N ALA A 431 -34.87 -15.97 -37.48
CA ALA A 431 -33.93 -16.99 -37.92
C ALA A 431 -34.10 -18.29 -37.13
N LEU A 432 -34.35 -18.21 -35.82
CA LEU A 432 -34.58 -19.38 -34.98
C LEU A 432 -35.82 -20.16 -35.42
N MET A 433 -36.90 -19.47 -35.83
CA MET A 433 -38.07 -20.11 -36.42
C MET A 433 -37.75 -20.83 -37.75
N GLN A 434 -36.77 -20.34 -38.52
CA GLN A 434 -36.31 -21.05 -39.72
C GLN A 434 -35.49 -22.29 -39.35
N ALA A 435 -34.66 -22.20 -38.31
CA ALA A 435 -33.89 -23.33 -37.78
C ALA A 435 -34.79 -24.46 -37.28
N GLU A 436 -35.90 -24.13 -36.61
CA GLU A 436 -36.92 -25.09 -36.13
C GLU A 436 -37.51 -25.97 -37.25
N GLY A 437 -37.54 -25.46 -38.49
CA GLY A 437 -37.99 -26.19 -39.68
C GLY A 437 -36.88 -26.78 -40.55
N ALA A 438 -35.61 -26.53 -40.22
CA ALA A 438 -34.45 -26.91 -41.03
C ALA A 438 -33.87 -28.27 -40.63
N VAL A 439 -33.37 -29.04 -41.62
CA VAL A 439 -32.77 -30.37 -41.39
C VAL A 439 -31.51 -30.30 -40.50
N ARG A 440 -30.81 -29.15 -40.48
CA ARG A 440 -29.57 -28.94 -39.72
C ARG A 440 -29.78 -28.29 -38.35
N GLY A 441 -30.97 -27.78 -38.02
CA GLY A 441 -31.22 -27.06 -36.77
C GLY A 441 -30.41 -25.76 -36.62
N ILE A 442 -29.89 -25.19 -37.72
CA ILE A 442 -29.09 -23.95 -37.70
C ILE A 442 -29.60 -23.02 -38.81
N ALA A 443 -29.77 -21.74 -38.49
CA ALA A 443 -30.14 -20.69 -39.44
C ALA A 443 -29.36 -19.39 -39.20
N GLU A 444 -29.19 -18.63 -40.26
CA GLU A 444 -28.56 -17.30 -40.25
C GLU A 444 -29.64 -16.22 -40.35
N ALA A 445 -29.54 -15.19 -39.52
CA ALA A 445 -30.42 -14.04 -39.57
C ALA A 445 -30.07 -13.13 -40.75
N ALA A 446 -31.09 -12.58 -41.40
CA ALA A 446 -30.91 -11.66 -42.50
C ALA A 446 -30.06 -10.45 -42.08
N GLU A 447 -29.04 -10.12 -42.86
CA GLU A 447 -28.17 -8.97 -42.56
C GLU A 447 -28.90 -7.64 -42.70
N PRO A 448 -28.70 -6.69 -41.77
CA PRO A 448 -29.01 -5.29 -42.04
C PRO A 448 -28.00 -4.75 -43.07
N GLY A 449 -28.48 -4.00 -44.07
CA GLY A 449 -27.61 -3.36 -45.04
C GLY A 449 -26.67 -2.37 -44.35
N SER A 450 -25.39 -2.70 -44.25
CA SER A 450 -24.33 -1.83 -43.72
C SER A 450 -23.01 -2.14 -44.43
N GLU A 451 -22.55 -1.16 -45.22
CA GLU A 451 -21.38 -1.17 -46.09
C GLU A 451 -20.07 -0.85 -45.35
N LEU A 452 -19.82 -1.41 -44.16
CA LEU A 452 -18.51 -1.27 -43.52
C LEU A 452 -17.59 -2.40 -44.01
N PRO A 453 -16.57 -2.11 -44.84
CA PRO A 453 -15.64 -3.14 -45.27
C PRO A 453 -14.92 -3.71 -44.05
N VAL A 454 -15.00 -5.03 -43.87
CA VAL A 454 -14.20 -5.74 -42.86
C VAL A 454 -12.74 -5.65 -43.29
N ILE A 455 -12.03 -4.65 -42.76
CA ILE A 455 -10.59 -4.48 -42.99
C ILE A 455 -9.88 -5.66 -42.32
N GLY A 456 -9.17 -6.46 -43.12
CA GLY A 456 -8.36 -7.57 -42.59
C GLY A 456 -7.19 -7.08 -41.72
N GLU A 457 -6.56 -7.97 -40.98
CA GLU A 457 -5.48 -7.66 -40.03
C GLU A 457 -4.32 -6.86 -40.67
N SER A 458 -3.89 -7.23 -41.87
CA SER A 458 -2.86 -6.51 -42.63
C SER A 458 -3.28 -5.08 -43.01
N GLY A 459 -4.58 -4.85 -43.22
CA GLY A 459 -5.11 -3.52 -43.51
C GLY A 459 -5.16 -2.63 -42.28
N TRP A 460 -5.51 -3.19 -41.12
CA TRP A 460 -5.46 -2.46 -39.85
C TRP A 460 -4.05 -2.07 -39.44
N ASP A 461 -3.06 -2.95 -39.63
CA ASP A 461 -1.66 -2.62 -39.32
C ASP A 461 -1.15 -1.46 -40.19
N ALA A 462 -1.37 -1.52 -41.50
CA ALA A 462 -1.00 -0.43 -42.42
C ALA A 462 -1.70 0.89 -42.05
N LEU A 463 -3.00 0.84 -41.77
CA LEU A 463 -3.79 2.02 -41.42
C LEU A 463 -3.34 2.67 -40.10
N LEU A 464 -3.11 1.87 -39.06
CA LEU A 464 -2.64 2.34 -37.76
C LEU A 464 -1.22 2.90 -37.85
N GLN A 465 -0.30 2.21 -38.52
CA GLN A 465 1.07 2.71 -38.72
C GLN A 465 1.07 4.05 -39.45
N GLN A 466 0.29 4.17 -40.52
CA GLN A 466 0.17 5.42 -41.27
C GLN A 466 -0.42 6.54 -40.38
N ALA A 467 -1.51 6.26 -39.65
CA ALA A 467 -2.13 7.24 -38.77
C ALA A 467 -1.19 7.72 -37.64
N LEU A 468 -0.35 6.83 -37.11
CA LEU A 468 0.68 7.17 -36.12
C LEU A 468 1.78 8.07 -36.71
N GLN A 469 2.26 7.74 -37.92
CA GLN A 469 3.31 8.52 -38.61
C GLN A 469 2.80 9.91 -39.02
N GLU A 470 1.58 9.99 -39.52
CA GLU A 470 0.95 11.23 -40.01
C GLU A 470 0.21 12.02 -38.92
N GLN A 471 0.21 11.53 -37.66
CA GLN A 471 -0.48 12.15 -36.53
C GLN A 471 -1.99 12.37 -36.76
N ARG A 472 -2.67 11.40 -37.38
CA ARG A 472 -4.10 11.49 -37.75
C ARG A 472 -5.08 11.22 -36.61
N PHE A 473 -4.74 11.64 -35.39
CA PHE A 473 -5.59 11.44 -34.22
C PHE A 473 -6.12 12.78 -33.68
N THR A 474 -7.35 12.77 -33.17
CA THR A 474 -7.99 13.92 -32.53
C THR A 474 -8.82 13.48 -31.32
N LEU A 475 -9.23 14.44 -30.49
CA LEU A 475 -10.08 14.20 -29.32
C LEU A 475 -11.48 14.77 -29.53
N VAL A 476 -12.49 14.02 -29.13
CA VAL A 476 -13.89 14.47 -28.99
C VAL A 476 -14.25 14.44 -27.51
N PHE A 477 -14.98 15.44 -27.03
CA PHE A 477 -15.22 15.65 -25.61
C PHE A 477 -16.68 15.37 -25.22
N TYR A 478 -16.89 14.56 -24.18
CA TYR A 478 -18.21 14.26 -23.63
C TYR A 478 -18.33 14.77 -22.19
N PRO A 479 -19.44 15.42 -21.82
CA PRO A 479 -19.56 16.06 -20.52
C PRO A 479 -19.95 15.06 -19.42
N VAL A 480 -19.21 15.09 -18.31
CA VAL A 480 -19.58 14.44 -17.04
C VAL A 480 -20.10 15.51 -16.09
N CYS A 481 -21.34 15.38 -15.66
CA CYS A 481 -22.01 16.38 -14.83
C CYS A 481 -22.38 15.81 -13.46
N GLN A 482 -22.44 16.67 -12.45
CA GLN A 482 -23.12 16.35 -11.21
C GLN A 482 -24.61 16.13 -11.46
N THR A 483 -25.29 15.52 -10.49
CA THR A 483 -26.72 15.24 -10.59
C THR A 483 -27.59 16.50 -10.67
N ASP A 484 -27.06 17.66 -10.28
CA ASP A 484 -27.68 18.99 -10.43
C ASP A 484 -27.40 19.67 -11.80
N GLY A 485 -26.61 19.03 -12.67
CA GLY A 485 -26.25 19.53 -13.99
C GLY A 485 -24.94 20.35 -14.05
N ARG A 486 -24.23 20.56 -12.94
CA ARG A 486 -22.93 21.25 -12.94
C ARG A 486 -21.85 20.37 -13.57
N LEU A 487 -21.10 20.89 -14.53
CA LEU A 487 -19.97 20.18 -15.16
C LEU A 487 -18.89 19.80 -14.12
N ILE A 488 -18.50 18.53 -14.11
CA ILE A 488 -17.37 18.01 -13.32
C ILE A 488 -16.10 18.01 -14.17
N HIS A 489 -16.14 17.33 -15.33
CA HIS A 489 -15.05 17.24 -16.30
C HIS A 489 -15.60 16.84 -17.67
N HIS A 490 -14.75 16.87 -18.70
CA HIS A 490 -15.04 16.21 -19.97
C HIS A 490 -14.19 14.96 -20.16
N GLU A 491 -14.81 13.88 -20.58
CA GLU A 491 -14.12 12.69 -21.09
C GLU A 491 -13.59 12.98 -22.50
N ALA A 492 -12.30 12.79 -22.69
CA ALA A 492 -11.61 12.97 -23.96
C ALA A 492 -11.50 11.63 -24.68
N MET A 493 -12.31 11.46 -25.72
CA MET A 493 -12.40 10.24 -26.50
C MET A 493 -11.54 10.33 -27.75
N LEU A 494 -10.59 9.39 -27.90
CA LEU A 494 -9.70 9.33 -29.05
C LEU A 494 -10.49 8.99 -30.33
N ARG A 495 -10.21 9.73 -31.40
CA ARG A 495 -10.74 9.50 -32.74
C ARG A 495 -9.59 9.47 -33.74
N MET A 496 -9.71 8.61 -34.75
CA MET A 496 -8.77 8.56 -35.87
C MET A 496 -9.42 9.17 -37.10
N THR A 497 -8.70 10.06 -37.76
CA THR A 497 -9.15 10.66 -39.03
C THR A 497 -9.06 9.61 -40.12
N PRO A 498 -10.10 9.46 -40.97
CA PRO A 498 -10.08 8.53 -42.10
C PRO A 498 -8.84 8.73 -42.99
N PRO A 499 -8.39 7.69 -43.70
CA PRO A 499 -7.29 7.83 -44.62
C PRO A 499 -7.65 8.74 -45.81
N PRO A 500 -6.67 9.39 -46.48
CA PRO A 500 -6.93 10.42 -47.48
C PRO A 500 -7.68 9.93 -48.73
N ASP A 501 -7.62 8.64 -49.00
CA ASP A 501 -8.31 7.93 -50.07
C ASP A 501 -9.74 7.50 -49.70
N ALA A 502 -10.17 7.74 -48.45
CA ALA A 502 -11.54 7.52 -48.04
C ALA A 502 -12.50 8.50 -48.75
N PRO A 503 -13.77 8.12 -48.99
CA PRO A 503 -14.76 9.01 -49.57
C PRO A 503 -14.85 10.36 -48.85
N GLU A 504 -14.97 11.44 -49.61
CA GLU A 504 -15.06 12.79 -49.07
C GLU A 504 -16.27 12.90 -48.13
N GLY A 505 -16.04 13.41 -46.91
CA GLY A 505 -17.05 13.44 -45.85
C GLY A 505 -17.12 12.19 -44.95
N SER A 506 -16.19 11.24 -45.07
CA SER A 506 -16.08 10.11 -44.14
C SER A 506 -16.03 10.55 -42.68
N ALA A 507 -16.81 9.89 -41.83
CA ALA A 507 -16.85 10.17 -40.40
C ALA A 507 -15.54 9.75 -39.71
N LEU A 508 -15.21 10.43 -38.61
CA LEU A 508 -14.08 10.04 -37.75
C LEU A 508 -14.27 8.62 -37.21
N LEU A 509 -13.20 7.84 -37.18
CA LEU A 509 -13.20 6.49 -36.64
C LEU A 509 -13.14 6.52 -35.12
N SER A 510 -14.10 5.89 -34.43
CA SER A 510 -14.14 5.80 -32.97
C SER A 510 -13.12 4.80 -32.42
N ALA A 511 -12.71 4.97 -31.16
CA ALA A 511 -11.78 4.05 -30.49
C ALA A 511 -12.29 2.60 -30.55
N GLY A 512 -13.58 2.37 -30.35
CA GLY A 512 -14.18 1.04 -30.50
C GLY A 512 -13.99 0.39 -31.88
N GLN A 513 -13.78 1.18 -32.95
CA GLN A 513 -13.54 0.65 -34.30
C GLN A 513 -12.10 0.18 -34.52
N PHE A 514 -11.11 0.87 -33.95
CA PHE A 514 -9.69 0.61 -34.25
C PHE A 514 -8.89 0.06 -33.05
N MET A 515 -9.32 0.30 -31.82
CA MET A 515 -8.61 -0.14 -30.61
C MET A 515 -8.53 -1.67 -30.45
N PRO A 516 -9.56 -2.46 -30.82
CA PRO A 516 -9.44 -3.91 -30.84
C PRO A 516 -8.32 -4.41 -31.76
N ALA A 517 -8.14 -3.76 -32.92
CA ALA A 517 -7.04 -4.06 -33.82
C ALA A 517 -5.70 -3.59 -33.25
N ALA A 518 -5.65 -2.38 -32.69
CA ALA A 518 -4.45 -1.88 -32.01
C ALA A 518 -4.01 -2.80 -30.87
N LEU A 519 -4.94 -3.41 -30.14
CA LEU A 519 -4.66 -4.40 -29.10
C LEU A 519 -3.99 -5.65 -29.64
N ARG A 520 -4.53 -6.24 -30.71
CA ARG A 520 -3.94 -7.44 -31.34
C ARG A 520 -2.56 -7.16 -31.92
N LEU A 521 -2.35 -5.95 -32.46
CA LEU A 521 -1.12 -5.55 -33.15
C LEU A 521 -0.07 -4.89 -32.25
N GLY A 522 -0.37 -4.68 -30.96
CA GLY A 522 0.59 -4.08 -30.00
C GLY A 522 0.74 -2.55 -30.11
N TRP A 523 -0.26 -1.84 -30.63
CA TRP A 523 -0.24 -0.39 -30.81
C TRP A 523 -0.98 0.42 -29.73
N VAL A 524 -1.59 -0.25 -28.74
CA VAL A 524 -2.45 0.40 -27.72
C VAL A 524 -1.69 1.44 -26.90
N GLN A 525 -0.47 1.11 -26.45
CA GLN A 525 0.35 2.04 -25.66
C GLN A 525 0.68 3.34 -26.39
N GLU A 526 0.85 3.28 -27.72
CA GLU A 526 1.12 4.47 -28.54
C GLU A 526 -0.15 5.32 -28.66
N CYS A 527 -1.31 4.68 -28.84
CA CYS A 527 -2.60 5.36 -28.88
C CYS A 527 -2.89 6.10 -27.56
N ASP A 528 -2.64 5.46 -26.42
CA ASP A 528 -2.82 6.04 -25.08
C ASP A 528 -1.89 7.23 -24.84
N LEU A 529 -0.62 7.13 -25.26
CA LEU A 529 0.34 8.25 -25.16
C LEU A 529 -0.03 9.41 -26.10
N ILE A 530 -0.58 9.12 -27.28
CA ILE A 530 -1.09 10.15 -28.20
C ILE A 530 -2.32 10.84 -27.62
N ALA A 531 -3.29 10.08 -27.09
CA ALA A 531 -4.46 10.65 -26.43
C ALA A 531 -4.06 11.57 -25.27
N THR A 532 -3.10 11.14 -24.46
CA THR A 532 -2.54 11.94 -23.36
C THR A 532 -1.89 13.22 -23.87
N ARG A 533 -1.07 13.15 -24.93
CA ARG A 533 -0.42 14.32 -25.52
C ARG A 533 -1.44 15.32 -26.06
N LEU A 534 -2.41 14.85 -26.83
CA LEU A 534 -3.48 15.68 -27.38
C LEU A 534 -4.31 16.35 -26.27
N ALA A 535 -4.52 15.67 -25.15
CA ALA A 535 -5.23 16.23 -24.00
C ALA A 535 -4.41 17.35 -23.34
N LEU A 536 -3.12 17.14 -23.12
CA LEU A 536 -2.21 18.18 -22.60
C LEU A 536 -2.15 19.40 -23.54
N ASP A 537 -2.03 19.17 -24.85
CA ASP A 537 -2.04 20.23 -25.87
C ASP A 537 -3.39 20.99 -25.90
N SER A 538 -4.50 20.31 -25.58
CA SER A 538 -5.82 20.92 -25.42
C SER A 538 -5.89 21.78 -24.16
N LEU A 539 -5.38 21.28 -23.03
CA LEU A 539 -5.34 21.99 -21.74
C LEU A 539 -4.49 23.27 -21.79
N GLN A 540 -3.39 23.24 -22.56
CA GLN A 540 -2.57 24.42 -22.81
C GLN A 540 -3.35 25.53 -23.52
N ARG A 541 -4.22 25.17 -24.46
CA ARG A 541 -5.05 26.11 -25.21
C ARG A 541 -6.25 26.58 -24.39
N GLN A 542 -6.88 25.67 -23.66
CA GLN A 542 -8.05 25.95 -22.84
C GLN A 542 -8.01 25.10 -21.56
N PRO A 543 -7.61 25.70 -20.42
CA PRO A 543 -7.61 25.02 -19.14
C PRO A 543 -9.04 24.62 -18.74
N GLY A 544 -9.20 23.38 -18.31
CA GLY A 544 -10.46 22.84 -17.81
C GLY A 544 -10.33 21.37 -17.48
N PRO A 545 -11.17 20.82 -16.59
CA PRO A 545 -11.02 19.44 -16.14
C PRO A 545 -11.31 18.45 -17.29
N LEU A 546 -10.33 17.59 -17.59
CA LEU A 546 -10.39 16.56 -18.62
C LEU A 546 -10.06 15.18 -18.04
N ALA A 547 -10.68 14.14 -18.59
CA ALA A 547 -10.34 12.75 -18.33
C ALA A 547 -9.88 12.05 -19.62
N VAL A 548 -8.79 11.31 -19.56
CA VAL A 548 -8.25 10.54 -20.68
C VAL A 548 -8.31 9.06 -20.36
N ASN A 549 -8.84 8.28 -21.30
CA ASN A 549 -8.90 6.84 -21.20
C ASN A 549 -7.54 6.20 -21.47
N LEU A 550 -7.15 5.26 -20.61
CA LEU A 550 -6.00 4.38 -20.77
C LEU A 550 -6.45 2.92 -20.78
N SER A 551 -5.83 2.14 -21.65
CA SER A 551 -6.04 0.70 -21.64
C SER A 551 -5.23 0.05 -20.50
N PRO A 552 -5.83 -0.87 -19.73
CA PRO A 552 -5.10 -1.72 -18.78
C PRO A 552 -3.90 -2.43 -19.39
N ARG A 553 -3.96 -2.74 -20.70
CA ARG A 553 -2.87 -3.42 -21.43
C ARG A 553 -1.62 -2.56 -21.59
N SER A 554 -1.77 -1.24 -21.68
CA SER A 554 -0.63 -0.32 -21.72
C SER A 554 0.21 -0.38 -20.44
N LEU A 555 -0.39 -0.73 -19.29
CA LEU A 555 0.34 -0.86 -18.03
C LEU A 555 1.29 -2.07 -17.99
N LEU A 556 1.09 -3.05 -18.88
CA LEU A 556 1.94 -4.24 -18.97
C LEU A 556 3.24 -3.98 -19.72
N GLU A 557 3.26 -2.90 -20.49
CA GLU A 557 4.39 -2.52 -21.30
C GLU A 557 5.44 -1.83 -20.44
N PRO A 558 6.64 -2.42 -20.26
CA PRO A 558 7.62 -1.90 -19.30
C PRO A 558 8.05 -0.45 -19.58
N SER A 559 7.93 -0.01 -20.84
CA SER A 559 8.31 1.34 -21.27
C SER A 559 7.20 2.38 -21.07
N PHE A 560 5.95 1.98 -20.84
CA PHE A 560 4.80 2.88 -20.83
C PHE A 560 4.84 3.86 -19.66
N LEU A 561 4.90 3.37 -18.41
CA LEU A 561 4.91 4.24 -17.22
C LEU A 561 6.08 5.24 -17.20
N PRO A 562 7.33 4.88 -17.56
CA PRO A 562 8.42 5.85 -17.69
C PRO A 562 8.17 6.93 -18.75
N ARG A 563 7.55 6.58 -19.88
CA ARG A 563 7.21 7.53 -20.95
C ARG A 563 6.07 8.47 -20.53
N LEU A 564 5.04 7.93 -19.87
CA LEU A 564 3.96 8.72 -19.29
C LEU A 564 4.49 9.69 -18.23
N ASP A 565 5.35 9.23 -17.32
CA ASP A 565 5.98 10.08 -16.30
C ASP A 565 6.78 11.23 -16.91
N THR A 566 7.50 10.96 -18.01
CA THR A 566 8.25 11.99 -18.74
C THR A 566 7.32 13.01 -19.39
N LEU A 567 6.22 12.55 -19.99
CA LEU A 567 5.23 13.40 -20.65
C LEU A 567 4.49 14.32 -19.66
N LEU A 568 4.13 13.80 -18.48
CA LEU A 568 3.48 14.58 -17.43
C LEU A 568 4.44 15.59 -16.80
N ARG A 569 5.70 15.21 -16.60
CA ARG A 569 6.73 16.09 -16.02
C ARG A 569 6.99 17.33 -16.86
N SER A 570 6.82 17.26 -18.19
CA SER A 570 6.96 18.42 -19.07
C SER A 570 5.74 19.36 -19.07
N HIS A 571 4.64 19.00 -18.39
CA HIS A 571 3.36 19.72 -18.37
C HIS A 571 2.75 19.87 -16.96
N PRO A 572 3.50 20.42 -15.97
CA PRO A 572 3.07 20.41 -14.57
C PRO A 572 1.84 21.29 -14.27
N ALA A 573 1.55 22.30 -15.11
CA ALA A 573 0.41 23.19 -14.89
C ALA A 573 -0.92 22.51 -15.27
N GLU A 574 -0.88 21.71 -16.33
CA GLU A 574 -1.99 21.01 -16.93
C GLU A 574 -2.39 19.77 -16.12
N CYS A 575 -1.43 19.11 -15.46
CA CYS A 575 -1.65 17.89 -14.68
C CYS A 575 -2.76 18.01 -13.62
N ASN A 576 -2.93 19.18 -12.99
CA ASN A 576 -3.99 19.40 -11.99
C ASN A 576 -5.42 19.34 -12.55
N TRP A 577 -5.55 19.49 -13.87
CA TRP A 577 -6.82 19.38 -14.59
C TRP A 577 -7.03 18.02 -15.25
N LEU A 578 -6.01 17.16 -15.22
CA LEU A 578 -6.01 15.90 -15.94
C LEU A 578 -6.35 14.73 -15.01
N SER A 579 -7.35 13.97 -15.41
CA SER A 579 -7.72 12.69 -14.82
C SER A 579 -7.42 11.58 -15.82
N PHE A 580 -7.07 10.40 -15.31
CA PHE A 580 -6.91 9.20 -16.12
C PHE A 580 -7.95 8.17 -15.73
N GLU A 581 -8.52 7.51 -16.73
CA GLU A 581 -9.60 6.56 -16.59
C GLU A 581 -9.18 5.21 -17.14
N LEU A 582 -9.46 4.15 -16.39
CA LEU A 582 -9.16 2.78 -16.80
C LEU A 582 -10.38 1.90 -16.58
N SER A 583 -10.71 1.12 -17.59
CA SER A 583 -11.72 0.08 -17.45
C SER A 583 -11.32 -0.93 -16.37
N GLU A 584 -12.27 -1.36 -15.53
CA GLU A 584 -12.09 -2.50 -14.62
C GLU A 584 -11.68 -3.77 -15.41
N ARG A 585 -12.12 -3.86 -16.66
CA ARG A 585 -11.93 -5.03 -17.51
C ARG A 585 -10.45 -5.26 -17.81
N GLY A 586 -9.97 -6.46 -17.51
CA GLY A 586 -8.58 -6.85 -17.78
C GLY A 586 -7.57 -6.40 -16.71
N LEU A 587 -8.02 -5.87 -15.59
CA LEU A 587 -7.16 -5.53 -14.44
C LEU A 587 -6.98 -6.67 -13.42
N GLU A 588 -7.73 -7.77 -13.54
CA GLU A 588 -7.74 -8.90 -12.59
C GLU A 588 -6.35 -9.40 -12.18
N GLU A 589 -5.47 -9.62 -13.14
CA GLU A 589 -4.11 -10.15 -12.91
C GLU A 589 -3.06 -9.05 -12.69
N HIS A 590 -3.46 -7.78 -12.75
CA HIS A 590 -2.54 -6.64 -12.94
C HIS A 590 -2.84 -5.44 -12.02
N VAL A 591 -3.52 -5.67 -10.89
CA VAL A 591 -3.84 -4.64 -9.88
C VAL A 591 -2.58 -3.92 -9.39
N ASP A 592 -1.43 -4.61 -9.30
CA ASP A 592 -0.17 -3.99 -8.89
C ASP A 592 0.33 -2.94 -9.90
N ALA A 593 0.10 -3.16 -11.20
CA ALA A 593 0.44 -2.19 -12.24
C ALA A 593 -0.44 -0.92 -12.14
N LEU A 594 -1.71 -1.07 -11.76
CA LEU A 594 -2.60 0.05 -11.45
C LEU A 594 -2.13 0.83 -10.22
N ALA A 595 -1.66 0.14 -9.17
CA ALA A 595 -1.08 0.81 -8.00
C ALA A 595 0.19 1.61 -8.37
N MET A 596 1.04 1.08 -9.25
CA MET A 596 2.19 1.80 -9.78
C MET A 596 1.77 3.03 -10.60
N LEU A 597 0.75 2.91 -11.46
CA LEU A 597 0.18 4.05 -12.18
C LEU A 597 -0.31 5.13 -11.21
N ALA A 598 -1.09 4.75 -10.19
CA ALA A 598 -1.61 5.69 -9.19
C ALA A 598 -0.47 6.49 -8.51
N GLN A 599 0.65 5.84 -8.19
CA GLN A 599 1.84 6.52 -7.65
C GLN A 599 2.50 7.47 -8.65
N VAL A 600 2.54 7.12 -9.95
CA VAL A 600 3.05 8.02 -11.00
C VAL A 600 2.15 9.25 -11.10
N LEU A 601 0.82 9.06 -11.18
CA LEU A 601 -0.14 10.15 -11.32
C LEU A 601 -0.16 11.08 -10.10
N ALA A 602 -0.14 10.52 -8.89
CA ALA A 602 -0.14 11.28 -7.65
C ALA A 602 1.08 12.23 -7.53
N ARG A 603 2.25 11.84 -8.05
CA ARG A 603 3.46 12.69 -8.06
C ARG A 603 3.30 13.96 -8.91
N HIS A 604 2.42 13.94 -9.90
CA HIS A 604 2.14 15.06 -10.80
C HIS A 604 0.84 15.80 -10.47
N GLY A 605 0.06 15.32 -9.49
CA GLY A 605 -1.24 15.90 -9.15
C GLY A 605 -2.39 15.50 -10.07
N CYS A 606 -2.17 14.52 -10.95
CA CYS A 606 -3.21 13.94 -11.81
C CYS A 606 -4.14 13.05 -10.98
N ARG A 607 -5.41 12.96 -11.39
CA ARG A 607 -6.40 12.08 -10.75
C ARG A 607 -6.50 10.74 -11.46
N LEU A 608 -7.00 9.74 -10.74
CA LEU A 608 -7.23 8.39 -11.25
C LEU A 608 -8.69 7.98 -11.01
N GLY A 609 -9.36 7.53 -12.06
CA GLY A 609 -10.70 6.96 -12.04
C GLY A 609 -10.72 5.56 -12.63
N VAL A 610 -11.73 4.78 -12.24
CA VAL A 610 -12.01 3.46 -12.81
C VAL A 610 -13.37 3.50 -13.52
N GLU A 611 -13.44 2.95 -14.72
CA GLU A 611 -14.65 2.84 -15.55
C GLU A 611 -15.18 1.42 -15.62
N HIS A 612 -16.43 1.28 -16.09
CA HIS A 612 -17.11 0.00 -16.21
C HIS A 612 -17.12 -0.83 -14.91
N PHE A 613 -17.11 -0.14 -13.76
CA PHE A 613 -17.04 -0.78 -12.46
C PHE A 613 -18.31 -1.58 -12.20
N GLY A 614 -18.13 -2.82 -11.75
CA GLY A 614 -19.22 -3.69 -11.33
C GLY A 614 -19.40 -4.93 -12.20
N ARG A 615 -18.89 -4.93 -13.44
CA ARG A 615 -19.05 -6.08 -14.35
C ARG A 615 -18.30 -7.32 -13.89
N GLN A 616 -17.06 -7.13 -13.42
CA GLN A 616 -16.18 -8.22 -12.99
C GLN A 616 -15.92 -8.20 -11.48
N LEU A 617 -16.05 -7.03 -10.83
CA LEU A 617 -15.73 -6.85 -9.40
C LEU A 617 -14.28 -7.25 -9.06
N ALA A 618 -13.39 -7.18 -10.06
CA ALA A 618 -11.99 -7.55 -10.00
C ALA A 618 -11.22 -6.70 -8.98
N LEU A 619 -11.54 -5.40 -8.93
CA LEU A 619 -10.83 -4.45 -8.08
C LEU A 619 -11.37 -4.41 -6.64
N LEU A 620 -12.58 -4.93 -6.43
CA LEU A 620 -13.30 -4.80 -5.16
C LEU A 620 -12.51 -5.26 -3.92
N PRO A 621 -11.74 -6.37 -3.93
CA PRO A 621 -10.97 -6.81 -2.76
C PRO A 621 -9.84 -5.84 -2.37
N ARG A 622 -9.27 -5.13 -3.34
CA ARG A 622 -8.09 -4.25 -3.17
C ARG A 622 -8.41 -2.79 -3.43
N LEU A 623 -9.69 -2.43 -3.57
CA LEU A 623 -10.14 -1.07 -3.90
C LEU A 623 -9.64 -0.03 -2.89
N HIS A 624 -9.50 -0.44 -1.62
CA HIS A 624 -8.99 0.38 -0.52
C HIS A 624 -7.49 0.68 -0.58
N GLU A 625 -6.72 -0.10 -1.35
CA GLU A 625 -5.27 0.11 -1.56
C GLU A 625 -5.01 1.10 -2.71
N LEU A 626 -6.01 1.31 -3.57
CA LEU A 626 -5.91 2.14 -4.76
C LEU A 626 -6.30 3.58 -4.41
N GLN A 627 -5.43 4.54 -4.72
CA GLN A 627 -5.72 5.98 -4.56
C GLN A 627 -6.65 6.49 -5.67
N LEU A 628 -7.86 5.93 -5.73
CA LEU A 628 -8.88 6.34 -6.67
C LEU A 628 -9.54 7.63 -6.22
N HIS A 629 -9.90 8.47 -7.18
CA HIS A 629 -10.63 9.71 -6.95
C HIS A 629 -12.12 9.53 -7.21
N TYR A 630 -12.46 8.69 -8.19
CA TYR A 630 -13.82 8.31 -8.50
C TYR A 630 -13.88 6.92 -9.14
N LEU A 631 -15.07 6.32 -9.13
CA LEU A 631 -15.40 5.12 -9.89
C LEU A 631 -16.66 5.39 -10.70
N LYS A 632 -16.74 4.84 -11.90
CA LYS A 632 -17.91 4.94 -12.76
C LYS A 632 -18.57 3.57 -12.89
N ILE A 633 -19.83 3.51 -12.50
CA ILE A 633 -20.65 2.30 -12.54
C ILE A 633 -21.07 2.04 -13.98
N ASP A 634 -20.85 0.80 -14.44
CA ASP A 634 -21.09 0.38 -15.83
C ASP A 634 -22.55 0.62 -16.27
N GLY A 635 -22.69 1.08 -17.51
CA GLY A 635 -23.98 1.37 -18.14
C GLY A 635 -24.97 0.21 -18.14
N SER A 636 -24.51 -1.05 -18.13
CA SER A 636 -25.38 -2.23 -18.10
C SER A 636 -26.25 -2.30 -16.82
N PHE A 637 -25.75 -1.83 -15.68
CA PHE A 637 -26.51 -1.76 -14.43
C PHE A 637 -27.41 -0.51 -14.37
N VAL A 638 -26.93 0.58 -14.95
CA VAL A 638 -27.67 1.85 -15.05
C VAL A 638 -28.92 1.70 -15.93
N ALA A 639 -28.81 0.95 -17.03
CA ALA A 639 -29.87 0.77 -18.01
C ALA A 639 -31.20 0.27 -17.41
N SER A 640 -31.13 -0.56 -16.36
CA SER A 640 -32.30 -1.18 -15.71
C SER A 640 -32.55 -0.67 -14.28
N VAL A 641 -31.86 0.39 -13.83
CA VAL A 641 -31.96 0.90 -12.45
C VAL A 641 -33.38 1.36 -12.06
N GLU A 642 -34.17 1.82 -13.05
CA GLU A 642 -35.55 2.22 -12.85
C GLU A 642 -36.47 1.01 -12.63
N SER A 643 -36.33 -0.02 -13.48
CA SER A 643 -37.26 -1.17 -13.55
C SER A 643 -36.90 -2.31 -12.61
N SER A 644 -35.64 -2.43 -12.18
CA SER A 644 -35.14 -3.59 -11.44
C SER A 644 -34.73 -3.25 -10.03
N GLU A 645 -35.41 -3.87 -9.06
CA GLU A 645 -35.05 -3.73 -7.65
C GLU A 645 -33.69 -4.35 -7.34
N GLY A 646 -33.34 -5.46 -8.00
CA GLY A 646 -32.03 -6.09 -7.85
C GLY A 646 -30.89 -5.15 -8.25
N TYR A 647 -31.01 -4.50 -9.42
CA TYR A 647 -29.97 -3.59 -9.92
C TYR A 647 -29.91 -2.32 -9.07
N ARG A 648 -31.06 -1.81 -8.63
CA ARG A 648 -31.12 -0.66 -7.72
C ARG A 648 -30.40 -0.92 -6.40
N ARG A 649 -30.62 -2.09 -5.78
CA ARG A 649 -29.91 -2.50 -4.54
C ARG A 649 -28.42 -2.70 -4.78
N LEU A 650 -28.04 -3.26 -5.93
CA LEU A 650 -26.64 -3.46 -6.32
C LEU A 650 -25.91 -2.12 -6.48
N VAL A 651 -26.47 -1.20 -7.27
CA VAL A 651 -25.93 0.15 -7.48
C VAL A 651 -25.83 0.89 -6.14
N GLN A 652 -26.86 0.82 -5.29
CA GLN A 652 -26.82 1.41 -3.96
C GLN A 652 -25.66 0.89 -3.10
N ALA A 653 -25.45 -0.44 -3.08
CA ALA A 653 -24.35 -1.05 -2.34
C ALA A 653 -22.97 -0.59 -2.87
N MET A 654 -22.82 -0.46 -4.20
CA MET A 654 -21.60 0.07 -4.81
C MET A 654 -21.34 1.53 -4.39
N VAL A 655 -22.37 2.38 -4.39
CA VAL A 655 -22.27 3.77 -3.93
C VAL A 655 -21.90 3.84 -2.45
N GLU A 656 -22.46 2.98 -1.61
CA GLU A 656 -22.14 2.92 -0.18
C GLU A 656 -20.68 2.54 0.07
N VAL A 657 -20.13 1.61 -0.71
CA VAL A 657 -18.71 1.24 -0.64
C VAL A 657 -17.81 2.36 -1.14
N ALA A 658 -18.13 2.99 -2.26
CA ALA A 658 -17.40 4.14 -2.78
C ALA A 658 -17.30 5.25 -1.72
N ARG A 659 -18.44 5.60 -1.13
CA ARG A 659 -18.54 6.61 -0.06
C ARG A 659 -17.73 6.23 1.18
N GLY A 660 -17.75 4.96 1.57
CA GLY A 660 -16.95 4.44 2.68
C GLY A 660 -15.44 4.55 2.46
N LEU A 661 -15.01 4.56 1.19
CA LEU A 661 -13.62 4.76 0.77
C LEU A 661 -13.25 6.23 0.55
N GLY A 662 -14.21 7.16 0.62
CA GLY A 662 -13.99 8.56 0.24
C GLY A 662 -13.83 8.77 -1.28
N VAL A 663 -14.31 7.82 -2.08
CA VAL A 663 -14.27 7.83 -3.55
C VAL A 663 -15.64 8.25 -4.08
N GLU A 664 -15.67 9.16 -5.06
CA GLU A 664 -16.93 9.57 -5.70
C GLU A 664 -17.46 8.48 -6.65
N ALA A 665 -18.76 8.24 -6.66
CA ALA A 665 -19.38 7.28 -7.57
C ALA A 665 -20.13 8.00 -8.68
N TYR A 666 -19.79 7.72 -9.94
CA TYR A 666 -20.46 8.22 -11.12
C TYR A 666 -21.21 7.10 -11.86
N ALA A 667 -22.12 7.45 -12.75
CA ALA A 667 -22.88 6.51 -13.56
C ALA A 667 -22.71 6.80 -15.05
N GLU A 668 -22.45 5.75 -15.83
CA GLU A 668 -22.26 5.82 -17.28
C GLU A 668 -23.57 5.57 -18.06
N GLN A 669 -23.57 6.01 -19.32
CA GLN A 669 -24.62 5.72 -20.31
C GLN A 669 -26.04 6.07 -19.84
N VAL A 670 -26.18 7.17 -19.09
CA VAL A 670 -27.49 7.68 -18.69
C VAL A 670 -28.22 8.16 -19.95
N SER A 671 -29.24 7.41 -20.36
CA SER A 671 -29.99 7.62 -21.61
C SER A 671 -31.38 8.22 -21.38
N SER A 672 -31.86 8.27 -20.12
CA SER A 672 -33.18 8.80 -19.75
C SER A 672 -33.13 9.79 -18.57
N ALA A 673 -34.07 10.74 -18.53
CA ALA A 673 -34.25 11.62 -17.37
C ALA A 673 -34.86 10.89 -16.15
N GLY A 674 -35.44 9.70 -16.37
CA GLY A 674 -35.87 8.80 -15.29
C GLY A 674 -34.67 8.18 -14.57
N GLN A 675 -33.74 7.61 -15.34
CA GLN A 675 -32.47 7.05 -14.86
C GLN A 675 -31.69 8.09 -14.07
N TRP A 676 -31.53 9.31 -14.62
CA TRP A 676 -30.84 10.41 -13.92
C TRP A 676 -31.45 10.67 -12.53
N ARG A 677 -32.78 10.82 -12.43
CA ARG A 677 -33.46 11.06 -11.15
C ARG A 677 -33.32 9.88 -10.19
N ALA A 678 -33.41 8.64 -10.70
CA ALA A 678 -33.24 7.44 -9.90
C ALA A 678 -31.82 7.39 -9.30
N LEU A 679 -30.79 7.62 -10.12
CA LEU A 679 -29.38 7.63 -9.70
C LEU A 679 -29.10 8.74 -8.66
N ALA A 680 -29.67 9.93 -8.85
CA ALA A 680 -29.57 11.01 -7.87
C ALA A 680 -30.14 10.60 -6.49
N GLY A 681 -31.27 9.87 -6.48
CA GLY A 681 -31.85 9.32 -5.25
C GLY A 681 -31.00 8.24 -4.56
N LEU A 682 -30.09 7.59 -5.30
CA LEU A 682 -29.16 6.57 -4.77
C LEU A 682 -27.86 7.16 -4.23
N GLY A 683 -27.66 8.48 -4.36
CA GLY A 683 -26.44 9.17 -3.91
C GLY A 683 -25.27 9.13 -4.89
N ILE A 684 -25.55 8.93 -6.18
CA ILE A 684 -24.55 9.09 -7.25
C ILE A 684 -24.10 10.55 -7.33
N GLY A 685 -22.78 10.77 -7.38
CA GLY A 685 -22.16 12.10 -7.41
C GLY A 685 -22.07 12.72 -8.81
N GLY A 686 -22.13 11.91 -9.87
CA GLY A 686 -21.97 12.36 -11.25
C GLY A 686 -22.55 11.39 -12.28
N VAL A 687 -22.89 11.91 -13.46
CA VAL A 687 -23.55 11.19 -14.55
C VAL A 687 -22.95 11.60 -15.89
N THR A 688 -22.86 10.64 -16.80
CA THR A 688 -22.45 10.85 -18.20
C THR A 688 -23.36 10.05 -19.14
N GLY A 689 -23.41 10.42 -20.42
CA GLY A 689 -24.17 9.71 -21.45
C GLY A 689 -25.18 10.58 -22.22
N PRO A 690 -25.99 9.98 -23.12
CA PRO A 690 -26.82 10.70 -24.09
C PRO A 690 -27.86 11.65 -23.49
N ALA A 691 -28.35 11.39 -22.27
CA ALA A 691 -29.25 12.31 -21.56
C ALA A 691 -28.54 13.60 -21.12
N VAL A 692 -27.27 13.50 -20.73
CA VAL A 692 -26.44 14.63 -20.28
C VAL A 692 -26.10 15.54 -21.45
N THR A 693 -25.65 14.97 -22.56
CA THR A 693 -25.37 15.74 -23.79
C THR A 693 -26.63 16.48 -24.28
N ARG A 694 -27.79 15.83 -24.26
CA ARG A 694 -29.07 16.49 -24.62
C ARG A 694 -29.49 17.57 -23.63
N TYR A 695 -29.14 17.44 -22.35
CA TYR A 695 -29.47 18.44 -21.34
C TYR A 695 -28.63 19.71 -21.52
N LEU A 696 -27.33 19.59 -21.81
CA LEU A 696 -26.43 20.72 -22.00
C LEU A 696 -26.60 21.45 -23.34
N ASN A 697 -27.13 20.76 -24.36
CA ASN A 697 -27.43 21.34 -25.67
C ASN A 697 -28.79 22.06 -25.74
N ARG A 698 -29.55 22.08 -24.64
CA ARG A 698 -30.80 22.86 -24.50
C ARG A 698 -30.50 24.20 -23.85
#